data_AF-A0A6P2PU23-F1
#
_entry.id   AF-A0A6P2PU23-F1
#
_cell.length_a   1.000
_cell.length_b   1.000
_cell.length_c   1.000
_cell.angle_alpha   90.00
_cell.angle_beta   90.00
_cell.angle_gamma   90.00
#
_symmetry.space_group_name_H-M   'P 1'
#
loop_
_entity.id
_entity.type
_entity.pdbx_description
1 polymer ?
#
loop_
_entity_poly.entity_id
_entity_poly.type
_entity_poly.pdbx_seq_one_letter_code
_entity_poly.pdbx_strand_id
1 'polypeptide(L)'
;MSSRDATHLTESAAPLAAIIIGAGFAGIGMAVALQRAGIHDFVIVERSHDVGGVWRDNSYPGAACDVPSHLYSFSFEPNPAWSRVFAPQPEIHAYLQHCARKYGLARYLRCGAEVQQARYDEAAALWRVTLADGTTLSAAVLVSGTGQLSRPAMPDLPGIDTFRGRAFHSAHWDHDYSLAGKRVAVVGTGASAIQFVPAIAGDVQRLVVFQRSPAYVMPRPDRAYRPWEKALFRRLPWAMKLHRASIYLRYESRAIAFTRLHKIMKVAVGRPFHKLLARDVPDPALRARLTPDYPIGCKRILLSSEYLAAMSRDNVELVTQRIRRVTADGIETADGVHHPVDAIVYGTGFAATEFLSPMRITGRDGLDLNDAWRRGAQAYLGLTVPGFPNFFMLYGPNTNLGHNSIVYMLESQIAHVMRCLRTMQRDGACEIDVDARRYRRFNVHVQQRLEGSVWNSCKSWYVDASGHNSTNWPGFTLTYRWITRFTGMSAYRFTHPLPESVAPTRAVMVAPPAGRLEALAAASLRGFLRVAFRPLIGPPFGARMQRGVVALLSQLMPGTGGTLRYRTSAHHVPVEVVAPKRGDTGGAILYLHGGAFCLGGPHTHRGVTTRLANDAGLPVWVPDYRLAPEHPSPAALDDALAVYDAMRAQGHAPHRIVIAGDSAGGALALALAIALRERGEPAAAALLLISPVTDPALGGATLASRRGDDPMIRRGWLEQGLRWYHGAGSVAARGPLDTDLRGLPPMLVQAGDQEVLLSDAQRLARHAQACGVPCKLEIHAARWHVFHLQAFYLRSARDALRTLAGFAAERVAVR
;
A
#
# COMPACT_ATOMS: atom_id res chain seq x y z
N MET A 1 -21.32 47.34 -3.79
CA MET A 1 -21.85 46.39 -4.80
C MET A 1 -20.64 45.77 -5.50
N SER A 2 -20.00 44.82 -4.82
CA SER A 2 -20.16 43.36 -4.96
C SER A 2 -19.17 42.77 -5.96
N SER A 3 -18.00 42.42 -5.42
CA SER A 3 -17.13 41.36 -5.93
C SER A 3 -17.90 40.04 -6.07
N ARG A 4 -17.97 39.49 -7.27
CA ARG A 4 -18.18 38.07 -7.55
C ARG A 4 -17.75 37.82 -9.00
N ASP A 5 -16.84 36.86 -9.14
CA ASP A 5 -16.61 35.99 -10.31
C ASP A 5 -15.11 35.81 -10.61
N ALA A 6 -14.46 35.12 -9.69
CA ALA A 6 -13.17 34.48 -9.90
C ALA A 6 -13.27 33.01 -9.44
N THR A 7 -14.16 32.22 -10.06
CA THR A 7 -14.19 30.75 -9.93
C THR A 7 -14.96 30.15 -11.09
N HIS A 8 -14.32 30.08 -12.26
CA HIS A 8 -14.63 29.05 -13.25
C HIS A 8 -13.29 28.44 -13.70
N LEU A 9 -12.77 27.52 -12.87
CA LEU A 9 -11.81 26.54 -13.35
C LEU A 9 -12.54 25.71 -14.40
N THR A 10 -12.10 25.81 -15.65
CA THR A 10 -12.63 25.07 -16.79
C THR A 10 -12.51 23.57 -16.56
N GLU A 11 -13.56 22.96 -16.01
CA GLU A 11 -13.73 21.52 -15.86
C GLU A 11 -14.51 21.02 -17.09
N SER A 12 -13.81 20.70 -18.19
CA SER A 12 -14.45 20.33 -19.46
C SER A 12 -13.72 19.22 -20.23
N ALA A 13 -13.37 18.13 -19.53
CA ALA A 13 -13.04 16.87 -20.17
C ALA A 13 -13.60 15.72 -19.31
N ALA A 14 -14.16 14.70 -19.96
CA ALA A 14 -14.55 13.47 -19.29
C ALA A 14 -13.33 12.90 -18.52
N PRO A 15 -13.52 12.34 -17.32
CA PRO A 15 -12.41 11.83 -16.52
C PRO A 15 -11.75 10.65 -17.24
N LEU A 16 -10.42 10.67 -17.29
CA LEU A 16 -9.62 9.64 -17.95
C LEU A 16 -9.71 8.32 -17.15
N ALA A 17 -9.49 7.18 -17.81
CA ALA A 17 -9.31 5.91 -17.09
C ALA A 17 -8.03 5.91 -16.23
N ALA A 18 -6.93 6.52 -16.71
CA ALA A 18 -5.68 6.61 -15.94
C ALA A 18 -4.81 7.84 -16.25
N ILE A 19 -4.08 8.32 -15.24
CA ILE A 19 -2.93 9.22 -15.39
C ILE A 19 -1.67 8.48 -14.97
N ILE A 20 -0.63 8.52 -15.80
CA ILE A 20 0.70 7.97 -15.52
C ILE A 20 1.68 9.13 -15.36
N ILE A 21 2.39 9.19 -14.22
CA ILE A 21 3.39 10.22 -13.93
C ILE A 21 4.79 9.68 -14.24
N GLY A 22 5.47 10.27 -15.22
CA GLY A 22 6.83 9.94 -15.65
C GLY A 22 6.89 9.00 -16.85
N ALA A 23 7.81 9.27 -17.78
CA ALA A 23 7.96 8.56 -19.04
C ALA A 23 9.26 7.71 -19.14
N GLY A 24 9.70 7.14 -18.01
CA GLY A 24 10.76 6.12 -17.99
C GLY A 24 10.27 4.70 -18.30
N PHE A 25 11.08 3.68 -17.97
CA PHE A 25 10.70 2.26 -18.11
C PHE A 25 9.35 1.93 -17.45
N ALA A 26 9.07 2.51 -16.27
CA ALA A 26 7.83 2.29 -15.55
C ALA A 26 6.61 2.81 -16.33
N GLY A 27 6.64 4.09 -16.74
CA GLY A 27 5.53 4.72 -17.45
C GLY A 27 5.30 4.16 -18.84
N ILE A 28 6.38 3.95 -19.62
CA ILE A 28 6.29 3.31 -20.94
C ILE A 28 5.70 1.89 -20.81
N GLY A 29 6.20 1.10 -19.86
CA GLY A 29 5.70 -0.26 -19.64
C GLY A 29 4.23 -0.29 -19.23
N MET A 30 3.80 0.63 -18.36
CA MET A 30 2.41 0.74 -17.93
C MET A 30 1.49 1.16 -19.08
N ALA A 31 1.88 2.16 -19.87
CA ALA A 31 1.11 2.63 -21.02
C ALA A 31 0.89 1.52 -22.07
N VAL A 32 1.95 0.77 -22.40
CA VAL A 32 1.84 -0.39 -23.30
C VAL A 32 0.91 -1.47 -22.71
N ALA A 33 0.93 -1.68 -21.40
CA ALA A 33 0.05 -2.64 -20.73
C ALA A 33 -1.43 -2.20 -20.76
N LEU A 34 -1.71 -0.90 -20.57
CA LEU A 34 -3.06 -0.34 -20.72
C LEU A 34 -3.58 -0.51 -22.16
N GLN A 35 -2.77 -0.13 -23.16
CA GLN A 35 -3.14 -0.30 -24.57
C GLN A 35 -3.46 -1.75 -24.93
N ARG A 36 -2.62 -2.70 -24.47
CA ARG A 36 -2.85 -4.14 -24.71
C ARG A 36 -4.10 -4.68 -24.02
N ALA A 37 -4.61 -3.99 -23.00
CA ALA A 37 -5.87 -4.31 -22.35
C ALA A 37 -7.07 -3.59 -22.98
N GLY A 38 -6.87 -2.83 -24.07
CA GLY A 38 -7.92 -2.05 -24.73
C GLY A 38 -8.27 -0.74 -24.00
N ILE A 39 -7.46 -0.31 -23.04
CA ILE A 39 -7.65 0.94 -22.32
C ILE A 39 -6.84 2.02 -23.06
N HIS A 40 -7.54 2.90 -23.75
CA HIS A 40 -6.95 3.99 -24.54
C HIS A 40 -7.21 5.38 -23.94
N ASP A 41 -8.04 5.47 -22.91
CA ASP A 41 -8.37 6.72 -22.24
C ASP A 41 -7.37 7.00 -21.10
N PHE A 42 -6.14 7.35 -21.45
CA PHE A 42 -5.11 7.66 -20.46
C PHE A 42 -4.12 8.70 -20.98
N VAL A 43 -3.38 9.31 -20.05
CA VAL A 43 -2.31 10.26 -20.36
C VAL A 43 -1.04 9.94 -19.57
N ILE A 44 0.11 10.17 -20.18
CA ILE A 44 1.43 10.14 -19.54
C ILE A 44 1.88 11.59 -19.41
N VAL A 45 2.17 12.04 -18.19
CA VAL A 45 2.72 13.37 -17.92
C VAL A 45 4.20 13.25 -17.55
N GLU A 46 5.05 13.98 -18.25
CA GLU A 46 6.50 13.97 -18.06
C GLU A 46 6.99 15.41 -17.94
N ARG A 47 7.72 15.71 -16.86
CA ARG A 47 8.29 17.04 -16.62
C ARG A 47 9.28 17.46 -17.71
N SER A 48 10.02 16.52 -18.27
CA SER A 48 11.08 16.81 -19.22
C SER A 48 10.56 16.81 -20.66
N HIS A 49 11.44 17.11 -21.61
CA HIS A 49 11.08 17.29 -23.03
C HIS A 49 10.95 15.98 -23.83
N ASP A 50 11.45 14.85 -23.31
CA ASP A 50 11.45 13.55 -24.00
C ASP A 50 11.22 12.39 -23.02
N VAL A 51 10.95 11.19 -23.54
CA VAL A 51 10.89 9.94 -22.78
C VAL A 51 12.29 9.49 -22.32
N GLY A 52 12.35 8.52 -21.41
CA GLY A 52 13.61 7.85 -21.05
C GLY A 52 13.94 7.88 -19.56
N GLY A 53 13.43 8.87 -18.82
CA GLY A 53 13.70 9.03 -17.39
C GLY A 53 15.19 9.16 -17.11
N VAL A 54 15.71 8.31 -16.19
CA VAL A 54 17.14 8.36 -15.83
C VAL A 54 18.09 8.20 -17.01
N TRP A 55 17.68 7.50 -18.08
CA TRP A 55 18.50 7.32 -19.27
C TRP A 55 18.45 8.51 -20.23
N ARG A 56 17.51 9.42 -20.08
CA ARG A 56 17.54 10.72 -20.74
C ARG A 56 18.42 11.69 -19.95
N ASP A 57 18.24 11.71 -18.62
CA ASP A 57 18.88 12.72 -17.76
C ASP A 57 20.38 12.45 -17.51
N ASN A 58 20.78 11.19 -17.31
CA ASN A 58 22.17 10.85 -16.95
C ASN A 58 23.05 10.65 -18.19
N SER A 59 23.32 11.73 -18.92
CA SER A 59 24.10 11.72 -20.17
C SER A 59 25.61 11.94 -19.99
N TYR A 60 26.15 11.78 -18.78
CA TYR A 60 27.58 12.00 -18.53
C TYR A 60 28.46 10.98 -19.29
N PRO A 61 29.72 11.32 -19.64
CA PRO A 61 30.64 10.42 -20.32
C PRO A 61 30.81 9.09 -19.58
N GLY A 62 30.72 7.98 -20.29
CA GLY A 62 30.85 6.64 -19.71
C GLY A 62 29.60 6.09 -19.01
N ALA A 63 28.49 6.85 -18.99
CA ALA A 63 27.21 6.39 -18.45
C ALA A 63 26.77 5.06 -19.12
N ALA A 64 26.57 4.02 -18.30
CA ALA A 64 26.19 2.69 -18.78
C ALA A 64 25.43 1.90 -17.70
N CYS A 65 24.64 0.91 -18.15
CA CYS A 65 23.95 0.00 -17.23
C CYS A 65 24.93 -0.98 -16.56
N ASP A 66 24.64 -1.34 -15.31
CA ASP A 66 25.35 -2.37 -14.56
C ASP A 66 24.65 -3.75 -14.63
N VAL A 67 23.57 -3.84 -15.40
CA VAL A 67 22.85 -5.08 -15.73
C VAL A 67 23.03 -5.37 -17.23
N PRO A 68 23.25 -6.64 -17.63
CA PRO A 68 23.43 -6.96 -19.03
C PRO A 68 22.22 -6.56 -19.90
N SER A 69 22.49 -6.00 -21.08
CA SER A 69 21.51 -5.33 -21.96
C SER A 69 20.32 -6.21 -22.33
N HIS A 70 20.55 -7.49 -22.63
CA HIS A 70 19.47 -8.43 -22.95
C HIS A 70 18.54 -8.75 -21.77
N LEU A 71 18.94 -8.46 -20.52
CA LEU A 71 18.10 -8.56 -19.33
C LEU A 71 17.54 -7.18 -18.91
N TYR A 72 18.25 -6.10 -19.19
CA TYR A 72 17.84 -4.71 -18.96
C TYR A 72 17.05 -4.15 -20.16
N SER A 73 15.99 -4.86 -20.53
CA SER A 73 15.05 -4.48 -21.59
C SER A 73 13.67 -5.08 -21.27
N PHE A 74 12.60 -4.56 -21.86
CA PHE A 74 11.29 -5.18 -21.74
C PHE A 74 11.31 -6.59 -22.30
N SER A 75 10.69 -7.54 -21.58
CA SER A 75 10.55 -8.93 -22.02
C SER A 75 9.59 -9.07 -23.20
N PHE A 76 8.66 -8.13 -23.34
CA PHE A 76 7.74 -8.05 -24.47
C PHE A 76 8.31 -7.30 -25.68
N GLU A 77 9.45 -6.62 -25.53
CA GLU A 77 10.15 -5.93 -26.61
C GLU A 77 11.68 -6.16 -26.53
N PRO A 78 12.17 -7.38 -26.76
CA PRO A 78 13.61 -7.64 -26.74
C PRO A 78 14.33 -6.96 -27.91
N ASN A 79 15.52 -6.41 -27.67
CA ASN A 79 16.33 -5.78 -28.70
C ASN A 79 17.50 -6.71 -29.13
N PRO A 80 17.52 -7.22 -30.38
CA PRO A 80 18.61 -8.06 -30.88
C PRO A 80 19.84 -7.25 -31.36
N ALA A 81 19.74 -5.92 -31.43
CA ALA A 81 20.77 -5.05 -31.96
C ALA A 81 21.79 -4.55 -30.93
N TRP A 82 21.60 -4.89 -29.64
CA TRP A 82 22.47 -4.45 -28.54
C TRP A 82 23.95 -4.53 -28.92
N SER A 83 24.66 -3.42 -28.76
CA SER A 83 26.05 -3.27 -29.21
C SER A 83 27.00 -4.10 -28.35
N ARG A 84 26.76 -4.11 -27.04
CA ARG A 84 27.63 -4.68 -26.02
C ARG A 84 26.82 -5.34 -24.90
N VAL A 85 27.51 -6.15 -24.09
CA VAL A 85 26.91 -6.83 -22.93
C VAL A 85 26.35 -5.81 -21.93
N PHE A 86 27.03 -4.69 -21.71
CA PHE A 86 26.51 -3.57 -20.91
C PHE A 86 26.34 -2.34 -21.81
N ALA A 87 25.11 -2.06 -22.22
CA ALA A 87 24.82 -0.98 -23.16
C ALA A 87 25.13 0.40 -22.54
N PRO A 88 25.75 1.32 -23.30
CA PRO A 88 25.93 2.69 -22.89
C PRO A 88 24.58 3.43 -22.88
N GLN A 89 24.51 4.52 -22.12
CA GLN A 89 23.30 5.31 -21.95
C GLN A 89 22.61 5.72 -23.27
N PRO A 90 23.32 6.20 -24.33
CA PRO A 90 22.65 6.61 -25.56
C PRO A 90 21.88 5.47 -26.23
N GLU A 91 22.40 4.24 -26.13
CA GLU A 91 21.76 3.07 -26.71
C GLU A 91 20.49 2.66 -25.95
N ILE A 92 20.50 2.77 -24.62
CA ILE A 92 19.31 2.49 -23.79
C ILE A 92 18.25 3.59 -23.97
N HIS A 93 18.67 4.84 -24.07
CA HIS A 93 17.77 5.95 -24.36
C HIS A 93 17.10 5.75 -25.73
N ALA A 94 17.87 5.45 -26.78
CA ALA A 94 17.36 5.15 -28.11
C ALA A 94 16.40 3.95 -28.12
N TYR A 95 16.65 2.93 -27.29
CA TYR A 95 15.74 1.80 -27.12
C TYR A 95 14.39 2.23 -26.50
N LEU A 96 14.38 3.09 -25.48
CA LEU A 96 13.14 3.58 -24.88
C LEU A 96 12.35 4.48 -25.85
N GLN A 97 13.04 5.34 -26.60
CA GLN A 97 12.42 6.11 -27.68
C GLN A 97 11.85 5.20 -28.78
N HIS A 98 12.55 4.12 -29.14
CA HIS A 98 12.05 3.11 -30.06
C HIS A 98 10.75 2.47 -29.53
N CYS A 99 10.70 2.08 -28.26
CA CYS A 99 9.48 1.56 -27.65
C CYS A 99 8.34 2.58 -27.71
N ALA A 100 8.60 3.84 -27.35
CA ALA A 100 7.58 4.89 -27.41
C ALA A 100 7.03 5.09 -28.83
N ARG A 101 7.89 5.09 -29.85
CA ARG A 101 7.49 5.17 -31.27
C ARG A 101 6.71 3.94 -31.72
N LYS A 102 7.24 2.72 -31.46
CA LYS A 102 6.63 1.45 -31.91
C LYS A 102 5.22 1.25 -31.37
N TYR A 103 4.98 1.65 -30.12
CA TYR A 103 3.68 1.56 -29.46
C TYR A 103 2.84 2.83 -29.61
N GLY A 104 3.27 3.80 -30.43
CA GLY A 104 2.51 5.01 -30.76
C GLY A 104 2.19 5.87 -29.54
N LEU A 105 3.08 5.91 -28.54
CA LEU A 105 2.83 6.56 -27.25
C LEU A 105 2.80 8.09 -27.32
N ALA A 106 3.31 8.69 -28.40
CA ALA A 106 3.37 10.14 -28.58
C ALA A 106 2.01 10.83 -28.39
N ARG A 107 0.91 10.19 -28.83
CA ARG A 107 -0.45 10.74 -28.68
C ARG A 107 -0.98 10.78 -27.24
N TYR A 108 -0.37 9.99 -26.34
CA TYR A 108 -0.73 9.92 -24.92
C TYR A 108 0.24 10.71 -24.04
N LEU A 109 1.36 11.19 -24.60
CA LEU A 109 2.45 11.79 -23.85
C LEU A 109 2.34 13.32 -23.85
N ARG A 110 2.41 13.91 -22.66
CA ARG A 110 2.56 15.35 -22.45
C ARG A 110 3.92 15.60 -21.79
N CYS A 111 4.89 16.04 -22.60
CA CYS A 111 6.19 16.51 -22.14
C CYS A 111 6.08 17.94 -21.59
N GLY A 112 7.04 18.38 -20.77
CA GLY A 112 7.01 19.67 -20.09
C GLY A 112 5.92 19.80 -19.02
N ALA A 113 5.23 18.70 -18.68
CA ALA A 113 4.11 18.67 -17.76
C ALA A 113 4.55 18.16 -16.38
N GLU A 114 4.99 19.08 -15.51
CA GLU A 114 5.31 18.75 -14.12
C GLU A 114 4.04 18.68 -13.27
N VAL A 115 3.87 17.60 -12.51
CA VAL A 115 2.77 17.46 -11.54
C VAL A 115 3.19 18.11 -10.22
N GLN A 116 2.39 19.06 -9.73
CA GLN A 116 2.60 19.67 -8.42
C GLN A 116 1.80 18.97 -7.33
N GLN A 117 0.53 18.65 -7.61
CA GLN A 117 -0.38 18.06 -6.63
C GLN A 117 -1.29 17.01 -7.27
N ALA A 118 -1.60 15.95 -6.53
CA ALA A 118 -2.71 15.07 -6.81
C ALA A 118 -3.57 14.89 -5.55
N ARG A 119 -4.88 15.06 -5.68
CA ARG A 119 -5.84 14.92 -4.58
C ARG A 119 -6.93 13.93 -4.96
N TYR A 120 -7.23 13.00 -4.06
CA TYR A 120 -8.34 12.08 -4.22
C TYR A 120 -9.66 12.78 -3.89
N ASP A 121 -10.60 12.76 -4.83
CA ASP A 121 -11.98 13.20 -4.70
C ASP A 121 -12.84 11.97 -4.35
N GLU A 122 -13.22 11.88 -3.08
CA GLU A 122 -13.97 10.72 -2.57
C GLU A 122 -15.39 10.65 -3.09
N ALA A 123 -16.02 11.79 -3.39
CA ALA A 123 -17.40 11.82 -3.87
C ALA A 123 -17.47 11.33 -5.32
N ALA A 124 -16.50 11.73 -6.13
CA ALA A 124 -16.39 11.28 -7.51
C ALA A 124 -15.65 9.93 -7.68
N ALA A 125 -14.93 9.47 -6.65
CA ALA A 125 -13.97 8.36 -6.72
C ALA A 125 -12.89 8.56 -7.81
N LEU A 126 -12.38 9.80 -7.93
CA LEU A 126 -11.40 10.19 -8.95
C LEU A 126 -10.18 10.87 -8.31
N TRP A 127 -9.04 10.80 -8.99
CA TRP A 127 -7.88 11.64 -8.73
C TRP A 127 -7.96 12.92 -9.54
N ARG A 128 -7.82 14.07 -8.86
CA ARG A 128 -7.61 15.39 -9.47
C ARG A 128 -6.13 15.73 -9.41
N VAL A 129 -5.49 15.89 -10.56
CA VAL A 129 -4.05 16.10 -10.73
C VAL A 129 -3.81 17.50 -11.29
N THR A 130 -3.11 18.34 -10.54
CA THR A 130 -2.78 19.72 -10.91
C THR A 130 -1.33 19.80 -11.37
N LEU A 131 -1.15 20.30 -12.58
CA LEU A 131 0.14 20.54 -13.22
C LEU A 131 0.71 21.92 -12.85
N ALA A 132 1.99 22.13 -13.13
CA ALA A 132 2.68 23.36 -12.77
C ALA A 132 2.20 24.61 -13.50
N ASP A 133 1.57 24.45 -14.66
CA ASP A 133 0.93 25.52 -15.42
C ASP A 133 -0.51 25.85 -14.96
N GLY A 134 -0.99 25.18 -13.89
CA GLY A 134 -2.35 25.31 -13.37
C GLY A 134 -3.38 24.40 -14.02
N THR A 135 -3.02 23.68 -15.11
CA THR A 135 -3.91 22.71 -15.75
C THR A 135 -4.30 21.61 -14.77
N THR A 136 -5.58 21.26 -14.70
CA THR A 136 -6.07 20.16 -13.88
C THR A 136 -6.61 19.03 -14.75
N LEU A 137 -6.18 17.81 -14.45
CA LEU A 137 -6.59 16.57 -15.11
C LEU A 137 -7.29 15.68 -14.09
N SER A 138 -8.32 14.95 -14.52
CA SER A 138 -9.06 14.02 -13.67
C SER A 138 -8.95 12.60 -14.21
N ALA A 139 -8.75 11.61 -13.34
CA ALA A 139 -8.72 10.20 -13.73
C ALA A 139 -9.17 9.25 -12.63
N ALA A 140 -9.70 8.09 -13.02
CA ALA A 140 -10.07 7.04 -12.06
C ALA A 140 -8.84 6.46 -11.35
N VAL A 141 -7.73 6.28 -12.06
CA VAL A 141 -6.50 5.64 -11.57
C VAL A 141 -5.31 6.57 -11.73
N LEU A 142 -4.47 6.64 -10.69
CA LEU A 142 -3.20 7.38 -10.73
C LEU A 142 -2.02 6.41 -10.56
N VAL A 143 -1.09 6.42 -11.50
CA VAL A 143 0.12 5.58 -11.45
C VAL A 143 1.37 6.46 -11.46
N SER A 144 2.15 6.43 -10.37
CA SER A 144 3.46 7.06 -10.34
C SER A 144 4.54 6.11 -10.87
N GLY A 145 5.28 6.57 -11.88
CA GLY A 145 6.48 5.94 -12.44
C GLY A 145 7.73 6.81 -12.30
N THR A 146 7.79 7.70 -11.30
CA THR A 146 8.88 8.69 -11.11
C THR A 146 10.23 8.08 -10.72
N GLY A 147 10.24 6.80 -10.30
CA GLY A 147 11.44 6.11 -9.84
C GLY A 147 12.01 6.64 -8.52
N GLN A 148 13.11 6.03 -8.06
CA GLN A 148 13.79 6.37 -6.80
C GLN A 148 15.03 7.26 -6.99
N LEU A 149 15.57 7.36 -8.21
CA LEU A 149 16.88 7.96 -8.49
C LEU A 149 16.77 9.09 -9.51
N SER A 150 15.80 9.98 -9.32
CA SER A 150 15.48 11.08 -10.25
C SER A 150 15.83 12.47 -9.72
N ARG A 151 15.88 12.68 -8.40
CA ARG A 151 16.24 13.96 -7.78
C ARG A 151 17.70 13.98 -7.34
N PRO A 152 18.59 14.76 -8.00
CA PRO A 152 19.97 14.91 -7.60
C PRO A 152 20.11 15.42 -6.16
N ALA A 153 21.06 14.86 -5.41
CA ALA A 153 21.37 15.31 -4.07
C ALA A 153 22.60 16.24 -4.13
N MET A 154 22.37 17.55 -4.05
CA MET A 154 23.46 18.51 -3.94
C MET A 154 24.12 18.42 -2.55
N PRO A 155 25.46 18.51 -2.46
CA PRO A 155 26.12 18.49 -1.17
C PRO A 155 25.91 19.81 -0.43
N ASP A 156 25.70 19.75 0.87
CA ASP A 156 25.67 20.93 1.74
C ASP A 156 27.11 21.34 2.09
N LEU A 157 27.67 22.26 1.30
CA LEU A 157 29.04 22.77 1.46
C LEU A 157 29.00 24.29 1.61
N PRO A 158 29.60 24.86 2.68
CA PRO A 158 29.72 26.30 2.82
C PRO A 158 30.41 26.92 1.59
N GLY A 159 29.88 28.04 1.09
CA GLY A 159 30.46 28.77 -0.05
C GLY A 159 30.20 28.14 -1.43
N ILE A 160 29.35 27.12 -1.55
CA ILE A 160 29.06 26.44 -2.83
C ILE A 160 28.60 27.42 -3.93
N ASP A 161 27.83 28.45 -3.57
CA ASP A 161 27.32 29.47 -4.50
C ASP A 161 28.35 30.56 -4.85
N THR A 162 29.53 30.56 -4.21
CA THR A 162 30.56 31.59 -4.41
C THR A 162 31.59 31.22 -5.47
N PHE A 163 31.58 29.96 -5.95
CA PHE A 163 32.53 29.46 -6.94
C PHE A 163 32.32 30.17 -8.29
N ARG A 164 33.40 30.76 -8.84
CA ARG A 164 33.37 31.50 -10.11
C ARG A 164 33.51 30.60 -11.33
N GLY A 165 34.01 29.37 -11.15
CA GLY A 165 34.14 28.38 -12.22
C GLY A 165 32.81 27.66 -12.51
N ARG A 166 32.86 26.59 -13.32
CA ARG A 166 31.66 25.85 -13.70
C ARG A 166 31.38 24.70 -12.72
N ALA A 167 30.19 24.67 -12.11
CA ALA A 167 29.81 23.60 -11.19
C ALA A 167 28.47 22.95 -11.60
N PHE A 168 28.42 21.62 -11.65
CA PHE A 168 27.21 20.89 -12.03
C PHE A 168 27.18 19.46 -11.46
N HIS A 169 25.98 18.90 -11.32
CA HIS A 169 25.78 17.52 -10.90
C HIS A 169 25.82 16.58 -12.10
N SER A 170 26.30 15.33 -11.92
CA SER A 170 26.44 14.38 -13.04
C SER A 170 25.12 14.09 -13.78
N ALA A 171 23.98 14.19 -13.09
CA ALA A 171 22.64 14.02 -13.66
C ALA A 171 22.16 15.20 -14.54
N HIS A 172 22.87 16.32 -14.51
CA HIS A 172 22.63 17.50 -15.35
C HIS A 172 23.95 17.87 -16.02
N TRP A 173 24.54 16.90 -16.72
CA TRP A 173 25.84 17.08 -17.35
C TRP A 173 25.80 18.24 -18.35
N ASP A 174 26.72 19.18 -18.21
CA ASP A 174 26.83 20.33 -19.10
C ASP A 174 27.66 19.94 -20.33
N HIS A 175 26.98 19.74 -21.47
CA HIS A 175 27.62 19.40 -22.74
C HIS A 175 28.23 20.61 -23.46
N ASP A 176 27.86 21.84 -23.07
CA ASP A 176 28.36 23.06 -23.70
C ASP A 176 29.70 23.51 -23.09
N TYR A 177 30.09 22.91 -21.96
CA TYR A 177 31.32 23.23 -21.24
C TYR A 177 32.38 22.13 -21.40
N SER A 178 33.42 22.40 -22.20
CA SER A 178 34.54 21.46 -22.36
C SER A 178 35.44 21.42 -21.12
N LEU A 179 35.70 20.21 -20.63
CA LEU A 179 36.65 19.94 -19.55
C LEU A 179 38.10 19.78 -20.04
N ALA A 180 38.32 19.75 -21.36
CA ALA A 180 39.64 19.51 -21.93
C ALA A 180 40.65 20.57 -21.47
N GLY A 181 41.81 20.13 -20.98
CA GLY A 181 42.86 21.00 -20.46
C GLY A 181 42.50 21.80 -19.20
N LYS A 182 41.39 21.49 -18.52
CA LYS A 182 40.96 22.16 -17.28
C LYS A 182 41.42 21.43 -16.03
N ARG A 183 41.46 22.14 -14.90
CA ARG A 183 41.57 21.59 -13.56
C ARG A 183 40.16 21.29 -13.05
N VAL A 184 39.87 20.02 -12.76
CA VAL A 184 38.51 19.59 -12.42
C VAL A 184 38.51 18.93 -11.04
N ALA A 185 37.59 19.36 -10.18
CA ALA A 185 37.27 18.67 -8.94
C ALA A 185 36.08 17.73 -9.14
N VAL A 186 36.17 16.50 -8.60
CA VAL A 186 35.04 15.56 -8.53
C VAL A 186 34.69 15.32 -7.08
N VAL A 187 33.48 15.65 -6.68
CA VAL A 187 33.00 15.46 -5.30
C VAL A 187 32.11 14.22 -5.25
N GLY A 188 32.59 13.18 -4.55
CA GLY A 188 31.90 11.91 -4.40
C GLY A 188 32.38 10.82 -5.37
N THR A 189 32.41 9.58 -4.88
CA THR A 189 32.94 8.39 -5.58
C THR A 189 31.86 7.31 -5.78
N GLY A 190 30.62 7.75 -6.01
CA GLY A 190 29.47 6.87 -6.23
C GLY A 190 29.45 6.20 -7.61
N ALA A 191 28.33 5.53 -7.93
CA ALA A 191 28.15 4.81 -9.19
C ALA A 191 28.33 5.68 -10.45
N SER A 192 27.98 6.96 -10.39
CA SER A 192 28.20 7.90 -11.50
C SER A 192 29.68 8.25 -11.65
N ALA A 193 30.36 8.58 -10.54
CA ALA A 193 31.77 8.99 -10.57
C ALA A 193 32.69 7.90 -11.08
N ILE A 194 32.48 6.64 -10.68
CA ILE A 194 33.31 5.52 -11.19
C ILE A 194 33.17 5.27 -12.70
N GLN A 195 32.20 5.90 -13.35
CA GLN A 195 31.98 5.84 -14.79
C GLN A 195 32.55 7.07 -15.51
N PHE A 196 32.26 8.30 -15.04
CA PHE A 196 32.76 9.49 -15.72
C PHE A 196 34.21 9.84 -15.41
N VAL A 197 34.72 9.53 -14.20
CA VAL A 197 36.13 9.79 -13.83
C VAL A 197 37.11 9.14 -14.82
N PRO A 198 37.03 7.82 -15.11
CA PRO A 198 37.94 7.22 -16.09
C PRO A 198 37.71 7.76 -17.51
N ALA A 199 36.50 8.22 -17.84
CA ALA A 199 36.18 8.77 -19.15
C ALA A 199 36.78 10.17 -19.39
N ILE A 200 36.92 11.00 -18.35
CA ILE A 200 37.45 12.37 -18.47
C ILE A 200 38.93 12.50 -18.04
N ALA A 201 39.47 11.54 -17.29
CA ALA A 201 40.82 11.63 -16.73
C ALA A 201 41.92 11.75 -17.79
N GLY A 202 41.66 11.34 -19.04
CA GLY A 202 42.57 11.50 -20.18
C GLY A 202 42.65 12.93 -20.72
N ASP A 203 41.56 13.69 -20.59
CA ASP A 203 41.36 14.94 -21.35
C ASP A 203 41.61 16.19 -20.48
N VAL A 204 41.48 16.06 -19.16
CA VAL A 204 41.66 17.15 -18.20
C VAL A 204 43.14 17.38 -17.86
N GLN A 205 43.53 18.63 -17.56
CA GLN A 205 44.89 18.96 -17.13
C GLN A 205 45.20 18.34 -15.76
N ARG A 206 44.27 18.46 -14.81
CA ARG A 206 44.38 17.88 -13.46
C ARG A 206 43.00 17.48 -12.96
N LEU A 207 42.89 16.31 -12.35
CA LEU A 207 41.66 15.80 -11.75
C LEU A 207 41.85 15.58 -10.25
N VAL A 208 41.10 16.29 -9.42
CA VAL A 208 41.13 16.13 -7.96
C VAL A 208 39.84 15.43 -7.53
N VAL A 209 39.95 14.21 -7.02
CA VAL A 209 38.80 13.37 -6.62
C VAL A 209 38.65 13.38 -5.11
N PHE A 210 37.59 13.99 -4.62
CA PHE A 210 37.25 14.07 -3.20
C PHE A 210 36.41 12.86 -2.78
N GLN A 211 37.04 11.98 -2.00
CA GLN A 211 36.45 10.74 -1.53
C GLN A 211 36.15 10.80 -0.03
N ARG A 212 34.87 10.68 0.32
CA ARG A 212 34.46 10.52 1.73
C ARG A 212 34.59 9.07 2.22
N SER A 213 34.17 8.12 1.41
CA SER A 213 34.33 6.68 1.72
C SER A 213 34.61 5.94 0.41
N PRO A 214 35.64 5.10 0.33
CA PRO A 214 35.90 4.27 -0.83
C PRO A 214 34.78 3.24 -1.04
N ALA A 215 34.61 2.77 -2.28
CA ALA A 215 33.62 1.77 -2.65
C ALA A 215 34.27 0.45 -3.04
N TYR A 216 33.60 -0.68 -2.77
CA TYR A 216 34.01 -1.96 -3.34
C TYR A 216 33.72 -1.97 -4.84
N VAL A 217 34.78 -2.12 -5.65
CA VAL A 217 34.71 -2.18 -7.11
C VAL A 217 34.97 -3.62 -7.59
N MET A 218 34.17 -4.10 -8.52
CA MET A 218 34.41 -5.35 -9.23
C MET A 218 34.61 -5.10 -10.72
N PRO A 219 35.42 -5.93 -11.40
CA PRO A 219 35.58 -5.81 -12.84
C PRO A 219 34.22 -5.98 -13.53
N ARG A 220 33.95 -5.10 -14.48
CA ARG A 220 32.79 -5.19 -15.37
C ARG A 220 33.21 -6.00 -16.60
N PRO A 221 32.72 -7.24 -16.79
CA PRO A 221 33.12 -8.10 -17.90
C PRO A 221 32.39 -7.69 -19.19
N ASP A 222 32.61 -6.46 -19.62
CA ASP A 222 31.98 -5.89 -20.80
C ASP A 222 32.70 -6.31 -22.09
N ARG A 223 31.91 -6.57 -23.14
CA ARG A 223 32.41 -6.89 -24.48
C ARG A 223 31.38 -6.51 -25.53
N ALA A 224 31.85 -6.24 -26.75
CA ALA A 224 30.98 -6.16 -27.91
C ALA A 224 30.35 -7.51 -28.24
N TYR A 225 29.09 -7.48 -28.67
CA TYR A 225 28.45 -8.62 -29.32
C TYR A 225 28.98 -8.75 -30.74
N ARG A 226 29.40 -9.97 -31.11
CA ARG A 226 29.91 -10.27 -32.45
C ARG A 226 28.76 -10.16 -33.48
N PRO A 227 29.04 -9.82 -34.75
CA PRO A 227 28.01 -9.70 -35.77
C PRO A 227 27.13 -10.95 -35.93
N TRP A 228 27.72 -12.14 -35.81
CA TRP A 228 26.98 -13.41 -35.89
C TRP A 228 26.06 -13.62 -34.67
N GLU A 229 26.42 -13.17 -33.46
CA GLU A 229 25.56 -13.25 -32.27
C GLU A 229 24.30 -12.39 -32.51
N LYS A 230 24.47 -11.17 -33.02
CA LYS A 230 23.36 -10.28 -33.37
C LYS A 230 22.51 -10.84 -34.52
N ALA A 231 23.14 -11.47 -35.52
CA ALA A 231 22.41 -12.14 -36.60
C ALA A 231 21.60 -13.34 -36.09
N LEU A 232 22.16 -14.13 -35.18
CA LEU A 232 21.47 -15.24 -34.52
C LEU A 232 20.27 -14.75 -33.72
N PHE A 233 20.41 -13.69 -32.92
CA PHE A 233 19.30 -13.13 -32.14
C PHE A 233 18.19 -12.54 -33.01
N ARG A 234 18.53 -11.96 -34.17
CA ARG A 234 17.55 -11.48 -35.16
C ARG A 234 16.77 -12.61 -35.82
N ARG A 235 17.45 -13.71 -36.18
CA ARG A 235 16.84 -14.85 -36.90
C ARG A 235 16.10 -15.82 -35.98
N LEU A 236 16.59 -16.03 -34.76
CA LEU A 236 16.06 -17.01 -33.80
C LEU A 236 15.69 -16.34 -32.47
N PRO A 237 14.46 -15.82 -32.33
CA PRO A 237 14.02 -15.16 -31.11
C PRO A 237 14.11 -16.03 -29.84
N TRP A 238 14.00 -17.36 -29.97
CA TRP A 238 14.14 -18.28 -28.84
C TRP A 238 15.58 -18.32 -28.29
N ALA A 239 16.60 -18.19 -29.15
CA ALA A 239 17.99 -18.17 -28.73
C ALA A 239 18.27 -16.94 -27.85
N MET A 240 17.70 -15.79 -28.22
CA MET A 240 17.74 -14.57 -27.42
C MET A 240 16.98 -14.73 -26.09
N LYS A 241 15.82 -15.41 -26.08
CA LYS A 241 15.08 -15.69 -24.83
C LYS A 241 15.87 -16.61 -23.88
N LEU A 242 16.50 -17.66 -24.40
CA LEU A 242 17.39 -18.54 -23.61
C LEU A 242 18.62 -17.79 -23.09
N HIS A 243 19.22 -16.93 -23.92
CA HIS A 243 20.34 -16.08 -23.48
C HIS A 243 19.90 -15.14 -22.35
N ARG A 244 18.73 -14.49 -22.47
CA ARG A 244 18.16 -13.68 -21.39
C ARG A 244 17.90 -14.50 -20.14
N ALA A 245 17.33 -15.71 -20.28
CA ALA A 245 17.06 -16.60 -19.15
C ALA A 245 18.34 -17.05 -18.43
N SER A 246 19.41 -17.35 -19.17
CA SER A 246 20.70 -17.73 -18.57
C SER A 246 21.35 -16.55 -17.84
N ILE A 247 21.28 -15.33 -18.38
CA ILE A 247 21.70 -14.12 -17.67
C ILE A 247 20.89 -13.98 -16.38
N TYR A 248 19.57 -14.10 -16.46
CA TYR A 248 18.68 -13.99 -15.30
C TYR A 248 19.04 -15.00 -14.20
N LEU A 249 19.15 -16.29 -14.52
CA LEU A 249 19.46 -17.35 -13.55
C LEU A 249 20.81 -17.12 -12.86
N ARG A 250 21.82 -16.67 -13.61
CA ARG A 250 23.15 -16.34 -13.08
C ARG A 250 23.15 -15.13 -12.14
N TYR A 251 22.29 -14.15 -12.36
CA TYR A 251 22.18 -12.96 -11.49
C TYR A 251 21.27 -13.23 -10.29
N GLU A 252 20.19 -13.99 -10.48
CA GLU A 252 19.29 -14.42 -9.40
C GLU A 252 20.01 -15.33 -8.38
N SER A 253 20.93 -16.20 -8.82
CA SER A 253 21.73 -17.04 -7.91
C SER A 253 22.62 -16.22 -6.97
N ARG A 254 22.99 -14.98 -7.33
CA ARG A 254 23.78 -14.07 -6.48
C ARG A 254 22.98 -13.57 -5.27
N ALA A 255 21.65 -13.60 -5.30
CA ALA A 255 20.81 -13.16 -4.18
C ALA A 255 21.10 -13.94 -2.89
N ILE A 256 21.52 -15.21 -2.99
CA ILE A 256 21.93 -16.03 -1.84
C ILE A 256 23.14 -15.43 -1.12
N ALA A 257 24.12 -14.92 -1.89
CA ALA A 257 25.34 -14.32 -1.35
C ALA A 257 25.04 -13.00 -0.61
N PHE A 258 24.08 -12.21 -1.09
CA PHE A 258 23.68 -10.95 -0.46
C PHE A 258 22.79 -11.10 0.77
N THR A 259 22.04 -12.20 0.89
CA THR A 259 20.98 -12.33 1.92
C THR A 259 21.27 -13.36 3.02
N ARG A 260 22.12 -14.37 2.78
CA ARG A 260 22.27 -15.51 3.71
C ARG A 260 23.71 -15.96 4.00
N LEU A 261 24.68 -15.65 3.14
CA LEU A 261 26.03 -16.23 3.22
C LEU A 261 27.16 -15.17 3.21
N HIS A 262 27.20 -14.36 4.26
CA HIS A 262 28.16 -13.26 4.46
C HIS A 262 29.64 -13.66 4.31
N LYS A 263 30.02 -14.89 4.69
CA LYS A 263 31.39 -15.41 4.55
C LYS A 263 31.80 -15.63 3.09
N ILE A 264 30.85 -15.92 2.20
CA ILE A 264 31.10 -16.10 0.76
C ILE A 264 31.42 -14.75 0.09
N MET A 265 30.84 -13.64 0.57
CA MET A 265 31.10 -12.30 0.01
C MET A 265 32.57 -11.88 0.14
N LYS A 266 33.26 -12.25 1.24
CA LYS A 266 34.71 -12.03 1.39
C LYS A 266 35.53 -12.70 0.27
N VAL A 267 35.09 -13.87 -0.19
CA VAL A 267 35.78 -14.62 -1.25
C VAL A 267 35.34 -14.15 -2.63
N ALA A 268 34.03 -14.05 -2.86
CA ALA A 268 33.44 -13.75 -4.18
C ALA A 268 33.62 -12.30 -4.62
N VAL A 269 33.73 -11.36 -3.68
CA VAL A 269 33.92 -9.92 -3.97
C VAL A 269 35.28 -9.43 -3.48
N GLY A 270 35.67 -9.81 -2.26
CA GLY A 270 36.93 -9.36 -1.66
C GLY A 270 38.16 -9.80 -2.45
N ARG A 271 38.27 -11.08 -2.85
CA ARG A 271 39.42 -11.54 -3.66
C ARG A 271 39.51 -10.85 -5.02
N PRO A 272 38.44 -10.76 -5.83
CA PRO A 272 38.49 -9.99 -7.08
C PRO A 272 38.83 -8.52 -6.87
N PHE A 273 38.28 -7.88 -5.84
CA PHE A 273 38.58 -6.49 -5.51
C PHE A 273 40.06 -6.29 -5.18
N HIS A 274 40.63 -7.08 -4.26
CA HIS A 274 42.05 -6.96 -3.90
C HIS A 274 42.97 -7.29 -5.07
N LYS A 275 42.61 -8.28 -5.92
CA LYS A 275 43.37 -8.59 -7.13
C LYS A 275 43.36 -7.42 -8.12
N LEU A 276 42.20 -6.78 -8.32
CA LEU A 276 42.05 -5.62 -9.18
C LEU A 276 42.83 -4.42 -8.63
N LEU A 277 42.70 -4.16 -7.33
CA LEU A 277 43.39 -3.08 -6.63
C LEU A 277 44.92 -3.23 -6.69
N ALA A 278 45.44 -4.43 -6.46
CA ALA A 278 46.88 -4.69 -6.54
C ALA A 278 47.44 -4.59 -7.97
N ARG A 279 46.61 -4.93 -8.98
CA ARG A 279 47.00 -4.82 -10.39
C ARG A 279 47.01 -3.37 -10.86
N ASP A 280 46.00 -2.60 -10.52
CA ASP A 280 45.74 -1.27 -11.10
C ASP A 280 46.37 -0.13 -10.28
N VAL A 281 46.72 -0.36 -9.01
CA VAL A 281 47.25 0.66 -8.09
C VAL A 281 48.58 0.18 -7.49
N PRO A 282 49.73 0.52 -8.11
CA PRO A 282 51.04 0.13 -7.60
C PRO A 282 51.36 0.73 -6.22
N ASP A 283 51.03 2.01 -6.02
CA ASP A 283 51.31 2.76 -4.78
C ASP A 283 50.58 2.14 -3.56
N PRO A 284 51.30 1.64 -2.54
CA PRO A 284 50.71 1.13 -1.30
C PRO A 284 49.87 2.16 -0.53
N ALA A 285 50.26 3.43 -0.52
CA ALA A 285 49.55 4.49 0.22
C ALA A 285 48.21 4.83 -0.43
N LEU A 286 48.17 4.94 -1.76
CA LEU A 286 46.93 5.07 -2.52
C LEU A 286 46.02 3.84 -2.37
N ARG A 287 46.59 2.61 -2.37
CA ARG A 287 45.80 1.38 -2.11
C ARG A 287 45.11 1.39 -0.76
N ALA A 288 45.79 1.84 0.30
CA ALA A 288 45.20 1.95 1.63
C ALA A 288 43.99 2.91 1.61
N ARG A 289 44.13 4.08 0.97
CA ARG A 289 43.05 5.08 0.84
C ARG A 289 41.86 4.61 -0.03
N LEU A 290 42.08 3.70 -0.97
CA LEU A 290 41.04 3.11 -1.82
C LEU A 290 40.39 1.86 -1.24
N THR A 291 40.86 1.36 -0.09
CA THR A 291 40.33 0.14 0.55
C THR A 291 39.19 0.50 1.52
N PRO A 292 37.96 -0.03 1.33
CA PRO A 292 36.86 0.20 2.27
C PRO A 292 37.06 -0.44 3.65
N ASP A 293 36.60 0.28 4.66
CA ASP A 293 36.63 -0.04 6.08
C ASP A 293 35.29 -0.58 6.63
N TYR A 294 34.28 -0.71 5.77
CA TYR A 294 32.94 -1.20 6.11
C TYR A 294 32.64 -2.57 5.48
N PRO A 295 31.64 -3.32 5.97
CA PRO A 295 31.33 -4.66 5.44
C PRO A 295 30.98 -4.70 3.94
N ILE A 296 31.51 -5.69 3.22
CA ILE A 296 31.19 -5.93 1.80
C ILE A 296 29.67 -6.09 1.61
N GLY A 297 29.13 -5.33 0.66
CA GLY A 297 27.71 -5.36 0.30
C GLY A 297 26.83 -4.39 1.10
N CYS A 298 27.37 -3.73 2.12
CA CYS A 298 26.61 -2.72 2.85
C CYS A 298 26.20 -1.54 1.95
N LYS A 299 27.16 -1.04 1.17
CA LYS A 299 26.90 -0.13 0.05
C LYS A 299 26.88 -0.93 -1.25
N ARG A 300 26.23 -0.39 -2.29
CA ARG A 300 26.19 -1.00 -3.64
C ARG A 300 27.61 -1.31 -4.09
N ILE A 301 27.84 -2.57 -4.50
CA ILE A 301 29.10 -2.96 -5.14
C ILE A 301 29.10 -2.36 -6.54
N LEU A 302 30.15 -1.64 -6.88
CA LEU A 302 30.25 -0.89 -8.14
C LEU A 302 30.96 -1.73 -9.20
N LEU A 303 30.52 -1.64 -10.45
CA LEU A 303 31.12 -2.37 -11.57
C LEU A 303 31.93 -1.41 -12.44
N SER A 304 33.25 -1.54 -12.42
CA SER A 304 34.17 -0.78 -13.26
C SER A 304 35.47 -1.57 -13.43
N SER A 305 36.03 -1.56 -14.64
CA SER A 305 37.33 -2.17 -14.93
C SER A 305 38.43 -1.12 -15.06
N GLU A 306 38.07 0.16 -15.10
CA GLU A 306 38.94 1.29 -15.48
C GLU A 306 39.15 2.28 -14.32
N TYR A 307 38.23 2.36 -13.35
CA TYR A 307 38.27 3.38 -12.30
C TYR A 307 39.53 3.34 -11.43
N LEU A 308 39.94 2.15 -10.98
CA LEU A 308 41.13 2.03 -10.12
C LEU A 308 42.41 2.37 -10.89
N ALA A 309 42.48 1.99 -12.18
CA ALA A 309 43.61 2.37 -13.03
C ALA A 309 43.65 3.89 -13.28
N ALA A 310 42.49 4.54 -13.42
CA ALA A 310 42.40 5.99 -13.55
C ALA A 310 42.92 6.73 -12.30
N MET A 311 42.76 6.16 -11.09
CA MET A 311 43.31 6.75 -9.87
C MET A 311 44.84 6.73 -9.81
N SER A 312 45.49 5.88 -10.61
CA SER A 312 46.96 5.75 -10.66
C SER A 312 47.61 6.63 -11.72
N ARG A 313 46.85 7.46 -12.43
CA ARG A 313 47.39 8.38 -13.44
C ARG A 313 48.07 9.57 -12.76
N ASP A 314 49.16 10.06 -13.36
CA ASP A 314 49.94 11.17 -12.82
C ASP A 314 49.14 12.48 -12.67
N ASN A 315 48.12 12.68 -13.51
CA ASN A 315 47.27 13.87 -13.47
C ASN A 315 46.05 13.73 -12.54
N VAL A 316 45.92 12.62 -11.80
CA VAL A 316 44.77 12.34 -10.92
C VAL A 316 45.23 12.28 -9.46
N GLU A 317 44.59 13.08 -8.62
CA GLU A 317 44.86 13.15 -7.19
C GLU A 317 43.63 12.69 -6.40
N LEU A 318 43.83 11.72 -5.49
CA LEU A 318 42.80 11.31 -4.54
C LEU A 318 42.95 12.09 -3.23
N VAL A 319 41.91 12.84 -2.86
CA VAL A 319 41.82 13.60 -1.61
C VAL A 319 40.79 12.94 -0.68
N THR A 320 41.23 12.56 0.52
CA THR A 320 40.39 11.89 1.53
C THR A 320 40.01 12.82 2.69
N GLN A 321 40.62 13.99 2.74
CA GLN A 321 40.35 15.02 3.72
C GLN A 321 38.94 15.58 3.54
N ARG A 322 38.30 15.93 4.67
CA ARG A 322 36.97 16.53 4.66
C ARG A 322 37.04 17.90 3.96
N ILE A 323 36.10 18.16 3.05
CA ILE A 323 35.92 19.49 2.47
C ILE A 323 35.42 20.42 3.57
N ARG A 324 36.12 21.54 3.78
CA ARG A 324 35.74 22.59 4.72
C ARG A 324 34.74 23.55 4.07
N ARG A 325 35.05 24.02 2.87
CA ARG A 325 34.22 24.94 2.09
C ARG A 325 34.61 24.94 0.61
N VAL A 326 33.69 25.41 -0.22
CA VAL A 326 33.99 25.85 -1.58
C VAL A 326 34.44 27.32 -1.51
N THR A 327 35.44 27.67 -2.29
CA THR A 327 36.02 29.02 -2.39
C THR A 327 35.71 29.60 -3.77
N ALA A 328 36.05 30.87 -4.00
CA ALA A 328 35.78 31.53 -5.28
C ALA A 328 36.46 30.86 -6.49
N ASP A 329 37.58 30.16 -6.26
CA ASP A 329 38.48 29.61 -7.28
C ASP A 329 38.86 28.14 -7.05
N GLY A 330 38.23 27.45 -6.09
CA GLY A 330 38.60 26.08 -5.74
C GLY A 330 37.87 25.50 -4.54
N ILE A 331 38.44 24.43 -3.96
CA ILE A 331 37.93 23.75 -2.77
C ILE A 331 39.00 23.79 -1.66
N GLU A 332 38.61 24.17 -0.45
CA GLU A 332 39.47 24.11 0.74
C GLU A 332 39.11 22.88 1.59
N THR A 333 40.12 22.11 1.97
CA THR A 333 39.99 20.95 2.87
C THR A 333 40.28 21.32 4.33
N ALA A 334 39.90 20.44 5.25
CA ALA A 334 39.98 20.69 6.69
C ALA A 334 41.42 20.82 7.23
N ASP A 335 42.41 20.34 6.50
CA ASP A 335 43.85 20.51 6.77
C ASP A 335 44.40 21.86 6.26
N GLY A 336 43.54 22.74 5.74
CA GLY A 336 43.91 24.07 5.26
C GLY A 336 44.48 24.10 3.85
N VAL A 337 44.54 22.95 3.16
CA VAL A 337 45.00 22.87 1.77
C VAL A 337 43.91 23.42 0.83
N HIS A 338 44.32 24.25 -0.11
CA HIS A 338 43.45 24.79 -1.16
C HIS A 338 43.74 24.10 -2.50
N HIS A 339 42.70 23.61 -3.13
CA HIS A 339 42.74 22.94 -4.42
C HIS A 339 42.09 23.84 -5.49
N PRO A 340 42.88 24.63 -6.24
CA PRO A 340 42.33 25.52 -7.25
C PRO A 340 41.85 24.73 -8.47
N VAL A 341 40.61 24.99 -8.88
CA VAL A 341 39.95 24.26 -9.99
C VAL A 341 39.11 25.20 -10.84
N ASP A 342 38.97 24.84 -12.12
CA ASP A 342 38.14 25.57 -13.09
C ASP A 342 36.71 25.02 -13.14
N ALA A 343 36.52 23.76 -12.75
CA ALA A 343 35.21 23.13 -12.68
C ALA A 343 35.04 22.16 -11.50
N ILE A 344 33.80 22.03 -11.02
CA ILE A 344 33.40 21.08 -9.97
C ILE A 344 32.28 20.18 -10.51
N VAL A 345 32.50 18.87 -10.52
CA VAL A 345 31.51 17.87 -10.90
C VAL A 345 31.03 17.12 -9.66
N TYR A 346 29.74 17.23 -9.34
CA TYR A 346 29.14 16.53 -8.20
C TYR A 346 28.67 15.12 -8.62
N GLY A 347 29.36 14.10 -8.11
CA GLY A 347 28.97 12.69 -8.15
C GLY A 347 28.31 12.25 -6.85
N THR A 348 27.47 13.12 -6.27
CA THR A 348 26.95 13.03 -4.89
C THR A 348 25.67 12.21 -4.74
N GLY A 349 25.10 11.74 -5.85
CA GLY A 349 24.00 10.76 -5.85
C GLY A 349 22.62 11.43 -5.88
N PHE A 350 21.63 10.75 -5.30
CA PHE A 350 20.21 11.13 -5.40
C PHE A 350 19.50 11.02 -4.05
N ALA A 351 18.44 11.80 -3.87
CA ALA A 351 17.57 11.78 -2.69
C ALA A 351 16.62 10.57 -2.69
N ALA A 352 17.18 9.35 -2.61
CA ALA A 352 16.46 8.10 -2.85
C ALA A 352 15.38 7.73 -1.82
N THR A 353 15.39 8.34 -0.65
CA THR A 353 14.40 8.15 0.43
C THR A 353 13.25 9.16 0.36
N GLU A 354 13.38 10.21 -0.46
CA GLU A 354 12.35 11.24 -0.64
C GLU A 354 11.42 10.87 -1.80
N PHE A 355 10.67 9.79 -1.63
CA PHE A 355 9.72 9.31 -2.63
C PHE A 355 8.70 10.41 -2.97
N LEU A 356 8.52 10.67 -4.28
CA LEU A 356 7.53 11.59 -4.84
C LEU A 356 7.69 13.07 -4.45
N SER A 357 8.70 13.45 -3.67
CA SER A 357 9.00 14.87 -3.38
C SER A 357 9.45 15.62 -4.64
N PRO A 358 9.03 16.89 -4.86
CA PRO A 358 8.19 17.75 -3.99
C PRO A 358 6.68 17.64 -4.25
N MET A 359 6.24 16.72 -5.12
CA MET A 359 4.84 16.55 -5.47
C MET A 359 4.01 16.13 -4.25
N ARG A 360 2.87 16.79 -4.07
CA ARG A 360 1.96 16.52 -2.95
C ARG A 360 0.87 15.53 -3.35
N ILE A 361 0.79 14.39 -2.65
CA ILE A 361 -0.26 13.39 -2.85
C ILE A 361 -1.17 13.36 -1.62
N THR A 362 -2.44 13.68 -1.82
CA THR A 362 -3.46 13.73 -0.75
C THR A 362 -4.53 12.68 -1.00
N GLY A 363 -4.67 11.74 -0.08
CA GLY A 363 -5.65 10.65 -0.11
C GLY A 363 -6.95 11.00 0.60
N ARG A 364 -7.60 9.97 1.14
CA ARG A 364 -8.87 10.03 1.87
C ARG A 364 -8.75 10.92 3.12
N ASP A 365 -9.84 11.62 3.46
CA ASP A 365 -9.94 12.43 4.68
C ASP A 365 -8.83 13.50 4.80
N GLY A 366 -8.26 13.91 3.66
CA GLY A 366 -7.18 14.90 3.61
C GLY A 366 -5.79 14.38 4.00
N LEU A 367 -5.61 13.06 4.14
CA LEU A 367 -4.33 12.46 4.52
C LEU A 367 -3.24 12.72 3.47
N ASP A 368 -2.18 13.41 3.87
CA ASP A 368 -0.99 13.59 3.03
C ASP A 368 -0.10 12.34 3.04
N LEU A 369 0.46 11.97 1.89
CA LEU A 369 1.31 10.77 1.78
C LEU A 369 2.62 10.92 2.56
N ASN A 370 3.21 12.12 2.61
CA ASN A 370 4.42 12.36 3.39
C ASN A 370 4.12 12.24 4.89
N ASP A 371 2.91 12.66 5.32
CA ASP A 371 2.45 12.48 6.69
C ASP A 371 2.23 11.00 7.03
N ALA A 372 1.71 10.21 6.10
CA ALA A 372 1.59 8.75 6.26
C ALA A 372 2.97 8.05 6.34
N TRP A 373 4.01 8.66 5.76
CA TRP A 373 5.39 8.18 5.74
C TRP A 373 6.31 8.83 6.77
N ARG A 374 5.78 9.62 7.72
CA ARG A 374 6.60 10.31 8.75
C ARG A 374 7.52 9.40 9.57
N ARG A 375 7.21 8.10 9.63
CA ARG A 375 7.99 7.07 10.35
C ARG A 375 8.77 6.14 9.40
N GLY A 376 9.03 6.58 8.18
CA GLY A 376 9.69 5.82 7.12
C GLY A 376 8.71 5.41 6.02
N ALA A 377 9.13 5.58 4.76
CA ALA A 377 8.31 5.27 3.60
C ALA A 377 8.08 3.76 3.46
N GLN A 378 6.83 3.37 3.26
CA GLN A 378 6.37 1.98 3.25
C GLN A 378 5.23 1.81 2.24
N ALA A 379 5.13 0.64 1.62
CA ALA A 379 4.10 0.33 0.64
C ALA A 379 3.84 -1.19 0.57
N TYR A 380 2.57 -1.58 0.44
CA TYR A 380 2.23 -2.99 0.21
C TYR A 380 2.74 -3.39 -1.18
N LEU A 381 3.63 -4.40 -1.22
CA LEU A 381 4.36 -4.82 -2.42
C LEU A 381 5.16 -3.69 -3.09
N GLY A 382 5.41 -2.57 -2.40
CA GLY A 382 5.99 -1.38 -3.00
C GLY A 382 5.05 -0.61 -3.95
N LEU A 383 3.75 -0.92 -3.94
CA LEU A 383 2.76 -0.42 -4.90
C LEU A 383 1.73 0.52 -4.27
N THR A 384 1.18 0.19 -3.10
CA THR A 384 0.00 0.90 -2.55
C THR A 384 0.11 1.20 -1.06
N VAL A 385 -0.58 2.24 -0.60
CA VAL A 385 -0.64 2.70 0.79
C VAL A 385 -2.11 2.83 1.21
N PRO A 386 -2.51 2.36 2.40
CA PRO A 386 -3.89 2.48 2.87
C PRO A 386 -4.34 3.94 2.91
N GLY A 387 -5.58 4.22 2.50
CA GLY A 387 -6.11 5.58 2.47
C GLY A 387 -5.76 6.38 1.21
N PHE A 388 -5.10 5.75 0.23
CA PHE A 388 -4.84 6.33 -1.10
C PHE A 388 -5.48 5.44 -2.19
N PRO A 389 -6.82 5.44 -2.32
CA PRO A 389 -7.50 4.54 -3.25
C PRO A 389 -7.07 4.81 -4.69
N ASN A 390 -7.02 3.77 -5.51
CA ASN A 390 -6.65 3.83 -6.94
C ASN A 390 -5.26 4.42 -7.25
N PHE A 391 -4.42 4.68 -6.25
CA PHE A 391 -3.05 5.15 -6.43
C PHE A 391 -2.04 4.00 -6.39
N PHE A 392 -1.22 3.89 -7.43
CA PHE A 392 -0.17 2.88 -7.54
C PHE A 392 1.19 3.53 -7.78
N MET A 393 2.22 3.02 -7.13
CA MET A 393 3.62 3.40 -7.36
C MET A 393 4.36 2.25 -8.03
N LEU A 394 4.96 2.52 -9.18
CA LEU A 394 5.92 1.62 -9.80
C LEU A 394 7.31 2.02 -9.31
N TYR A 395 8.09 1.03 -8.90
CA TYR A 395 9.38 1.24 -8.22
C TYR A 395 9.28 2.02 -6.89
N GLY A 396 8.18 1.86 -6.14
CA GLY A 396 7.99 2.45 -4.81
C GLY A 396 8.83 1.80 -3.69
N PRO A 397 8.55 2.10 -2.41
CA PRO A 397 9.33 1.61 -1.28
C PRO A 397 9.55 0.08 -1.27
N ASN A 398 10.73 -0.35 -0.79
CA ASN A 398 11.15 -1.74 -0.61
C ASN A 398 11.15 -2.60 -1.91
N THR A 399 11.48 -2.01 -3.05
CA THR A 399 11.53 -2.72 -4.35
C THR A 399 12.87 -2.65 -5.07
N ASN A 400 13.80 -1.83 -4.60
CA ASN A 400 15.13 -1.70 -5.19
C ASN A 400 15.96 -2.99 -5.03
N LEU A 401 16.80 -3.26 -6.02
CA LEU A 401 17.62 -4.47 -6.10
C LEU A 401 19.11 -4.14 -6.18
N GLY A 402 19.93 -5.00 -5.58
CA GLY A 402 21.39 -4.97 -5.72
C GLY A 402 21.98 -6.07 -6.62
N HIS A 403 21.15 -7.00 -7.13
CA HIS A 403 21.63 -8.24 -7.75
C HIS A 403 20.95 -8.64 -9.07
N ASN A 404 19.85 -7.99 -9.47
CA ASN A 404 19.09 -8.35 -10.68
C ASN A 404 18.42 -7.09 -11.29
N SER A 405 17.66 -7.26 -12.38
CA SER A 405 17.09 -6.16 -13.17
C SER A 405 15.84 -5.56 -12.55
N ILE A 406 15.82 -4.22 -12.40
CA ILE A 406 14.61 -3.50 -11.99
C ILE A 406 13.49 -3.61 -13.01
N VAL A 407 13.80 -3.77 -14.30
CA VAL A 407 12.78 -3.94 -15.37
C VAL A 407 11.93 -5.20 -15.10
N TYR A 408 12.51 -6.25 -14.53
CA TYR A 408 11.78 -7.45 -14.12
C TYR A 408 10.79 -7.19 -12.98
N MET A 409 11.18 -6.34 -12.01
CA MET A 409 10.31 -5.91 -10.91
C MET A 409 9.17 -5.06 -11.45
N LEU A 410 9.48 -4.08 -12.31
CA LEU A 410 8.49 -3.22 -12.97
C LEU A 410 7.46 -4.03 -13.74
N GLU A 411 7.87 -5.01 -14.55
CA GLU A 411 6.91 -5.87 -15.26
C GLU A 411 6.03 -6.70 -14.32
N SER A 412 6.56 -7.12 -13.16
CA SER A 412 5.79 -7.83 -12.15
C SER A 412 4.78 -6.91 -11.45
N GLN A 413 5.17 -5.66 -11.20
CA GLN A 413 4.33 -4.59 -10.65
C GLN A 413 3.22 -4.19 -11.64
N ILE A 414 3.56 -3.90 -12.89
CA ILE A 414 2.59 -3.57 -13.96
C ILE A 414 1.58 -4.72 -14.13
N ALA A 415 2.04 -5.98 -14.18
CA ALA A 415 1.14 -7.11 -14.26
C ALA A 415 0.20 -7.22 -13.05
N HIS A 416 0.64 -6.81 -11.86
CA HIS A 416 -0.18 -6.74 -10.67
C HIS A 416 -1.22 -5.61 -10.73
N VAL A 417 -0.81 -4.39 -11.11
CA VAL A 417 -1.71 -3.26 -11.33
C VAL A 417 -2.80 -3.64 -12.34
N MET A 418 -2.43 -4.24 -13.47
CA MET A 418 -3.40 -4.72 -14.47
C MET A 418 -4.34 -5.83 -13.96
N ARG A 419 -3.97 -6.59 -12.91
CA ARG A 419 -4.90 -7.52 -12.26
C ARG A 419 -5.89 -6.79 -11.36
N CYS A 420 -5.43 -5.76 -10.64
CA CYS A 420 -6.29 -4.87 -9.87
C CYS A 420 -7.31 -4.18 -10.79
N LEU A 421 -6.88 -3.58 -11.91
CA LEU A 421 -7.76 -2.90 -12.86
C LEU A 421 -8.79 -3.84 -13.51
N ARG A 422 -8.35 -5.03 -13.95
CA ARG A 422 -9.31 -6.03 -14.50
C ARG A 422 -10.32 -6.50 -13.46
N THR A 423 -9.92 -6.61 -12.19
CA THR A 423 -10.83 -7.00 -11.11
C THR A 423 -11.83 -5.88 -10.83
N MET A 424 -11.35 -4.64 -10.76
CA MET A 424 -12.17 -3.44 -10.63
C MET A 424 -13.22 -3.36 -11.73
N GLN A 425 -12.81 -3.52 -13.00
CA GLN A 425 -13.74 -3.51 -14.14
C GLN A 425 -14.75 -4.68 -14.10
N ARG A 426 -14.27 -5.91 -13.83
CA ARG A 426 -15.14 -7.10 -13.73
C ARG A 426 -16.21 -6.94 -12.65
N ASP A 427 -15.83 -6.35 -11.51
CA ASP A 427 -16.69 -6.23 -10.34
C ASP A 427 -17.50 -4.92 -10.32
N GLY A 428 -17.37 -4.07 -11.34
CA GLY A 428 -18.02 -2.75 -11.39
C GLY A 428 -17.60 -1.84 -10.23
N ALA A 429 -16.41 -2.06 -9.66
CA ALA A 429 -15.87 -1.23 -8.60
C ALA A 429 -15.26 0.04 -9.18
N CYS A 430 -15.28 1.12 -8.42
CA CYS A 430 -14.59 2.37 -8.78
C CYS A 430 -13.46 2.72 -7.81
N GLU A 431 -13.31 1.99 -6.69
CA GLU A 431 -12.23 2.18 -5.74
C GLU A 431 -11.48 0.87 -5.47
N ILE A 432 -10.16 0.98 -5.36
CA ILE A 432 -9.22 -0.07 -4.97
C ILE A 432 -8.38 0.47 -3.81
N ASP A 433 -8.57 -0.07 -2.61
CA ASP A 433 -7.77 0.30 -1.44
C ASP A 433 -7.13 -0.94 -0.79
N VAL A 434 -6.01 -0.75 -0.12
CA VAL A 434 -5.28 -1.83 0.54
C VAL A 434 -5.63 -1.91 2.02
N ASP A 435 -5.90 -3.13 2.49
CA ASP A 435 -6.17 -3.40 3.90
C ASP A 435 -4.96 -3.01 4.78
N ALA A 436 -5.18 -2.07 5.70
CA ALA A 436 -4.13 -1.48 6.53
C ALA A 436 -3.39 -2.51 7.39
N ARG A 437 -4.04 -3.59 7.82
CA ARG A 437 -3.40 -4.63 8.62
C ARG A 437 -2.50 -5.52 7.77
N ARG A 438 -2.93 -5.87 6.55
CA ARG A 438 -2.11 -6.62 5.59
C ARG A 438 -0.92 -5.80 5.12
N TYR A 439 -1.11 -4.50 4.89
CA TYR A 439 -0.04 -3.54 4.69
C TYR A 439 0.97 -3.59 5.84
N ARG A 440 0.53 -3.40 7.09
CA ARG A 440 1.41 -3.42 8.27
C ARG A 440 2.15 -4.75 8.42
N ARG A 441 1.44 -5.88 8.31
CA ARG A 441 2.04 -7.23 8.41
C ARG A 441 3.09 -7.47 7.33
N PHE A 442 2.83 -7.03 6.10
CA PHE A 442 3.78 -7.14 5.01
C PHE A 442 5.04 -6.33 5.30
N ASN A 443 4.89 -5.06 5.70
CA ASN A 443 6.04 -4.19 5.99
C ASN A 443 6.87 -4.68 7.17
N VAL A 444 6.23 -5.12 8.27
CA VAL A 444 6.95 -5.75 9.39
C VAL A 444 7.77 -6.95 8.93
N HIS A 445 7.19 -7.82 8.10
CA HIS A 445 7.90 -8.98 7.57
C HIS A 445 9.09 -8.58 6.66
N VAL A 446 8.94 -7.55 5.85
CA VAL A 446 10.02 -7.02 5.01
C VAL A 446 11.14 -6.44 5.87
N GLN A 447 10.82 -5.64 6.89
CA GLN A 447 11.80 -5.04 7.79
C GLN A 447 12.57 -6.08 8.60
N GLN A 448 11.89 -7.09 9.16
CA GLN A 448 12.53 -8.22 9.84
C GLN A 448 13.55 -8.96 8.95
N ARG A 449 13.29 -9.03 7.64
CA ARG A 449 14.23 -9.63 6.69
C ARG A 449 15.39 -8.70 6.32
N LEU A 450 15.17 -7.39 6.34
CA LEU A 450 16.21 -6.39 6.08
C LEU A 450 17.17 -6.24 7.26
N GLU A 451 16.69 -6.37 8.51
CA GLU A 451 17.52 -6.38 9.73
C GLU A 451 18.68 -7.37 9.65
N GLY A 452 18.43 -8.58 9.16
CA GLY A 452 19.46 -9.63 9.01
C GLY A 452 20.34 -9.51 7.76
N SER A 453 20.23 -8.43 6.99
CA SER A 453 20.91 -8.27 5.69
C SER A 453 22.10 -7.31 5.74
N VAL A 454 23.00 -7.41 4.76
CA VAL A 454 24.14 -6.49 4.62
C VAL A 454 23.72 -5.02 4.48
N TRP A 455 22.53 -4.76 3.92
CA TRP A 455 22.06 -3.40 3.61
C TRP A 455 21.75 -2.54 4.84
N ASN A 456 21.66 -3.16 6.03
CA ASN A 456 21.46 -2.47 7.31
C ASN A 456 22.72 -2.44 8.19
N SER A 457 23.87 -2.90 7.68
CA SER A 457 25.12 -3.01 8.46
C SER A 457 25.98 -1.74 8.52
N CYS A 458 25.59 -0.66 7.83
CA CYS A 458 26.29 0.64 7.80
C CYS A 458 25.38 1.77 7.24
N LYS A 459 25.80 3.02 7.38
CA LYS A 459 25.10 4.18 6.79
C LYS A 459 25.23 4.17 5.26
N SER A 460 24.10 4.13 4.57
CA SER A 460 23.99 4.15 3.10
C SER A 460 22.74 4.93 2.68
N TRP A 461 22.59 5.20 1.38
CA TRP A 461 21.39 5.86 0.83
C TRP A 461 20.12 5.02 0.93
N TYR A 462 20.21 3.75 1.37
CA TYR A 462 19.06 2.87 1.57
C TYR A 462 18.29 3.16 2.86
N VAL A 463 18.98 3.78 3.83
CA VAL A 463 18.54 3.90 5.21
C VAL A 463 18.28 5.37 5.51
N ASP A 464 17.07 5.69 5.95
CA ASP A 464 16.72 7.04 6.35
C ASP A 464 17.37 7.44 7.70
N ALA A 465 17.16 8.69 8.11
CA ALA A 465 17.72 9.22 9.35
C ALA A 465 17.26 8.46 10.61
N SER A 466 16.14 7.73 10.53
CA SER A 466 15.60 6.92 11.63
C SER A 466 16.14 5.48 11.67
N GLY A 467 17.02 5.12 10.72
CA GLY A 467 17.54 3.76 10.61
C GLY A 467 16.63 2.81 9.83
N HIS A 468 15.55 3.32 9.21
CA HIS A 468 14.59 2.51 8.46
C HIS A 468 15.03 2.34 7.00
N ASN A 469 15.07 1.09 6.52
CA ASN A 469 15.40 0.79 5.13
C ASN A 469 14.13 0.77 4.28
N SER A 470 13.88 1.88 3.59
CA SER A 470 12.68 2.07 2.76
C SER A 470 12.91 1.74 1.29
N THR A 471 14.13 1.40 0.87
CA THR A 471 14.45 1.27 -0.56
C THR A 471 14.48 -0.19 -1.03
N ASN A 472 15.16 -1.09 -0.31
CA ASN A 472 15.58 -2.39 -0.86
C ASN A 472 14.56 -3.51 -0.64
N TRP A 473 14.52 -4.44 -1.60
CA TRP A 473 13.82 -5.72 -1.50
C TRP A 473 14.76 -6.82 -0.96
N PRO A 474 14.45 -7.47 0.19
CA PRO A 474 15.35 -8.44 0.84
C PRO A 474 15.22 -9.88 0.30
N GLY A 475 14.60 -10.08 -0.87
CA GLY A 475 14.28 -11.40 -1.40
C GLY A 475 14.71 -11.62 -2.84
N PHE A 476 14.44 -12.83 -3.31
CA PHE A 476 14.54 -13.19 -4.73
C PHE A 476 13.50 -12.44 -5.55
N THR A 477 13.85 -12.12 -6.79
CA THR A 477 12.90 -11.53 -7.75
C THR A 477 11.83 -12.56 -8.16
N LEU A 478 12.16 -13.87 -8.16
CA LEU A 478 11.18 -14.95 -8.33
C LEU A 478 10.10 -14.92 -7.24
N THR A 479 10.51 -14.76 -5.97
CA THR A 479 9.55 -14.68 -4.85
C THR A 479 8.66 -13.46 -4.99
N TYR A 480 9.22 -12.31 -5.37
CA TYR A 480 8.43 -11.10 -5.60
C TYR A 480 7.41 -11.29 -6.74
N ARG A 481 7.83 -11.87 -7.88
CA ARG A 481 6.92 -12.20 -8.99
C ARG A 481 5.83 -13.19 -8.57
N TRP A 482 6.16 -14.18 -7.75
CA TRP A 482 5.18 -15.14 -7.25
C TRP A 482 4.12 -14.46 -6.37
N ILE A 483 4.55 -13.63 -5.42
CA ILE A 483 3.63 -12.91 -4.51
C ILE A 483 2.73 -11.95 -5.31
N THR A 484 3.31 -11.13 -6.19
CA THR A 484 2.57 -10.20 -7.05
C THR A 484 1.65 -10.92 -8.03
N ARG A 485 1.97 -12.14 -8.48
CA ARG A 485 1.13 -12.92 -9.41
C ARG A 485 0.02 -13.72 -8.74
N PHE A 486 0.22 -14.25 -7.54
CA PHE A 486 -0.71 -15.24 -6.97
C PHE A 486 -1.39 -14.78 -5.67
N THR A 487 -0.65 -14.22 -4.72
CA THR A 487 -1.19 -13.98 -3.36
C THR A 487 -1.53 -12.53 -3.06
N GLY A 488 -0.91 -11.58 -3.77
CA GLY A 488 -1.01 -10.14 -3.49
C GLY A 488 -2.42 -9.57 -3.58
N MET A 489 -3.28 -10.11 -4.44
CA MET A 489 -4.65 -9.59 -4.65
C MET A 489 -5.52 -9.67 -3.40
N SER A 490 -5.17 -10.57 -2.47
CA SER A 490 -5.98 -10.75 -1.27
C SER A 490 -5.91 -9.55 -0.33
N ALA A 491 -4.96 -8.62 -0.48
CA ALA A 491 -4.90 -7.43 0.35
C ALA A 491 -5.79 -6.27 -0.10
N TYR A 492 -6.39 -6.36 -1.29
CA TYR A 492 -7.19 -5.27 -1.84
C TYR A 492 -8.67 -5.45 -1.52
N ARG A 493 -9.31 -4.31 -1.28
CA ARG A 493 -10.76 -4.14 -1.21
C ARG A 493 -11.20 -3.39 -2.47
N PHE A 494 -12.29 -3.85 -3.05
CA PHE A 494 -12.90 -3.26 -4.24
C PHE A 494 -14.28 -2.76 -3.83
N THR A 495 -14.52 -1.45 -3.99
CA THR A 495 -15.76 -0.79 -3.59
C THR A 495 -16.31 0.10 -4.70
N HIS A 496 -17.62 0.32 -4.69
CA HIS A 496 -18.24 1.43 -5.41
C HIS A 496 -19.23 2.16 -4.49
N PRO A 497 -19.30 3.51 -4.54
CA PRO A 497 -20.27 4.28 -3.80
C PRO A 497 -21.67 4.00 -4.33
N LEU A 498 -22.65 4.06 -3.43
CA LEU A 498 -24.05 4.00 -3.81
C LEU A 498 -24.51 5.41 -4.24
N PRO A 499 -25.49 5.53 -5.17
CA PRO A 499 -25.91 6.82 -5.73
C PRO A 499 -26.32 7.89 -4.71
N GLU A 500 -26.79 7.49 -3.53
CA GLU A 500 -27.24 8.39 -2.44
C GLU A 500 -26.10 8.75 -1.44
N SER A 501 -24.85 8.35 -1.71
CA SER A 501 -23.74 8.54 -0.76
C SER A 501 -23.25 10.00 -0.71
N VAL A 502 -23.61 10.73 0.34
CA VAL A 502 -23.17 12.11 0.59
C VAL A 502 -22.71 12.25 2.05
N ALA A 503 -21.60 12.96 2.29
CA ALA A 503 -21.14 13.26 3.65
C ALA A 503 -22.29 13.90 4.49
N PRO A 504 -22.50 13.48 5.76
CA PRO A 504 -21.63 12.63 6.59
C PRO A 504 -21.86 11.12 6.43
N THR A 505 -22.71 10.68 5.50
CA THR A 505 -23.02 9.26 5.28
C THR A 505 -22.28 8.69 4.08
N ARG A 506 -21.41 7.71 4.33
CA ARG A 506 -20.66 7.02 3.26
C ARG A 506 -21.24 5.64 3.05
N ALA A 507 -21.95 5.45 1.94
CA ALA A 507 -22.59 4.18 1.61
C ALA A 507 -21.89 3.54 0.42
N VAL A 508 -21.32 2.34 0.63
CA VAL A 508 -20.55 1.62 -0.39
C VAL A 508 -21.04 0.19 -0.55
N MET A 509 -20.97 -0.29 -1.79
CA MET A 509 -21.05 -1.71 -2.08
C MET A 509 -19.64 -2.29 -2.11
N VAL A 510 -19.41 -3.32 -1.32
CA VAL A 510 -18.18 -4.11 -1.29
C VAL A 510 -18.35 -5.26 -2.28
N ALA A 511 -17.47 -5.30 -3.28
CA ALA A 511 -17.46 -6.33 -4.31
C ALA A 511 -17.36 -7.75 -3.70
N PRO A 512 -17.91 -8.77 -4.40
CA PRO A 512 -17.81 -10.13 -3.91
C PRO A 512 -16.34 -10.56 -3.84
N PRO A 513 -15.93 -11.30 -2.81
CA PRO A 513 -14.55 -11.74 -2.68
C PRO A 513 -14.12 -12.60 -3.87
N ALA A 514 -12.98 -12.26 -4.48
CA ALA A 514 -12.45 -12.99 -5.62
C ALA A 514 -11.94 -14.39 -5.24
N GLY A 515 -12.32 -15.42 -6.01
CA GLY A 515 -11.72 -16.75 -5.97
C GLY A 515 -12.73 -17.91 -5.95
N ARG A 516 -12.41 -18.99 -6.67
CA ARG A 516 -13.29 -20.17 -6.80
C ARG A 516 -13.59 -20.85 -5.45
N LEU A 517 -12.60 -20.89 -4.54
CA LEU A 517 -12.76 -21.51 -3.22
C LEU A 517 -13.79 -20.78 -2.35
N GLU A 518 -13.75 -19.45 -2.34
CA GLU A 518 -14.70 -18.64 -1.56
C GLU A 518 -16.11 -18.73 -2.16
N ALA A 519 -16.23 -18.74 -3.49
CA ALA A 519 -17.51 -18.91 -4.18
C ALA A 519 -18.12 -20.29 -3.87
N LEU A 520 -17.32 -21.36 -3.92
CA LEU A 520 -17.76 -22.71 -3.59
C LEU A 520 -18.17 -22.83 -2.11
N ALA A 521 -17.34 -22.35 -1.18
CA ALA A 521 -17.66 -22.35 0.25
C ALA A 521 -18.96 -21.59 0.55
N ALA A 522 -19.15 -20.43 -0.10
CA ALA A 522 -20.39 -19.65 0.00
C ALA A 522 -21.61 -20.41 -0.55
N ALA A 523 -21.48 -21.09 -1.69
CA ALA A 523 -22.56 -21.88 -2.27
C ALA A 523 -22.93 -23.07 -1.38
N SER A 524 -21.94 -23.79 -0.84
CA SER A 524 -22.16 -24.92 0.08
C SER A 524 -22.85 -24.47 1.36
N LEU A 525 -22.38 -23.40 2.00
CA LEU A 525 -23.02 -22.85 3.20
C LEU A 525 -24.44 -22.37 2.92
N ARG A 526 -24.68 -21.73 1.77
CA ARG A 526 -26.02 -21.32 1.35
C ARG A 526 -26.96 -22.51 1.21
N GLY A 527 -26.50 -23.59 0.57
CA GLY A 527 -27.26 -24.83 0.45
C GLY A 527 -27.59 -25.43 1.82
N PHE A 528 -26.59 -25.54 2.70
CA PHE A 528 -26.77 -26.02 4.06
C PHE A 528 -27.77 -25.16 4.86
N LEU A 529 -27.60 -23.84 4.87
CA LEU A 529 -28.50 -22.94 5.60
C LEU A 529 -29.94 -23.05 5.09
N ARG A 530 -30.12 -23.13 3.76
CA ARG A 530 -31.46 -23.20 3.15
C ARG A 530 -32.17 -24.53 3.43
N VAL A 531 -31.44 -25.64 3.46
CA VAL A 531 -32.03 -27.00 3.57
C VAL A 531 -32.06 -27.52 5.00
N ALA A 532 -31.04 -27.23 5.82
CA ALA A 532 -30.88 -27.81 7.15
C ALA A 532 -31.18 -26.83 8.29
N PHE A 533 -30.92 -25.53 8.12
CA PHE A 533 -31.13 -24.54 9.18
C PHE A 533 -32.51 -23.86 9.09
N ARG A 534 -32.78 -23.21 7.96
CA ARG A 534 -33.97 -22.38 7.74
C ARG A 534 -35.30 -23.09 7.96
N PRO A 535 -35.48 -24.40 7.65
CA PRO A 535 -36.74 -25.10 7.94
C PRO A 535 -36.97 -25.39 9.42
N LEU A 536 -35.90 -25.56 10.22
CA LEU A 536 -35.95 -25.95 11.63
C LEU A 536 -36.08 -24.76 12.59
N ILE A 537 -35.93 -23.54 12.07
CA ILE A 537 -35.96 -22.30 12.85
C ILE A 537 -37.17 -21.43 12.44
N GLY A 538 -37.88 -20.91 13.43
CA GLY A 538 -39.15 -20.21 13.27
C GLY A 538 -40.39 -21.13 13.28
N PRO A 539 -41.58 -20.60 12.95
CA PRO A 539 -42.83 -21.34 13.01
C PRO A 539 -42.82 -22.63 12.16
N PRO A 540 -43.45 -23.73 12.63
CA PRO A 540 -44.34 -23.81 13.81
C PRO A 540 -43.61 -24.07 15.15
N PHE A 541 -42.28 -24.06 15.20
CA PHE A 541 -41.53 -24.51 16.36
C PHE A 541 -41.46 -23.47 17.49
N GLY A 542 -41.53 -23.94 18.74
CA GLY A 542 -41.40 -23.11 19.95
C GLY A 542 -39.94 -22.80 20.34
N ALA A 543 -39.75 -21.85 21.25
CA ALA A 543 -38.43 -21.32 21.63
C ALA A 543 -37.45 -22.41 22.12
N ARG A 544 -37.90 -23.35 22.97
CA ARG A 544 -37.04 -24.44 23.48
C ARG A 544 -36.42 -25.29 22.36
N MET A 545 -37.21 -25.66 21.36
CA MET A 545 -36.73 -26.47 20.25
C MET A 545 -35.72 -25.70 19.39
N GLN A 546 -36.04 -24.44 19.07
CA GLN A 546 -35.14 -23.57 18.30
C GLN A 546 -33.79 -23.36 19.02
N ARG A 547 -33.81 -23.14 20.34
CA ARG A 547 -32.60 -23.03 21.16
C ARG A 547 -31.77 -24.32 21.15
N GLY A 548 -32.42 -25.49 21.20
CA GLY A 548 -31.73 -26.79 21.09
C GLY A 548 -31.00 -26.98 19.75
N VAL A 549 -31.65 -26.63 18.63
CA VAL A 549 -31.05 -26.68 17.29
C VAL A 549 -29.82 -25.76 17.20
N VAL A 550 -29.94 -24.51 17.69
CA VAL A 550 -28.84 -23.54 17.67
C VAL A 550 -27.69 -23.96 18.59
N ALA A 551 -27.98 -24.52 19.76
CA ALA A 551 -26.96 -25.03 20.67
C ALA A 551 -26.13 -26.14 20.02
N LEU A 552 -26.77 -27.08 19.31
CA LEU A 552 -26.08 -28.13 18.57
C LEU A 552 -25.18 -27.55 17.46
N LEU A 553 -25.72 -26.63 16.66
CA LEU A 553 -24.98 -26.03 15.54
C LEU A 553 -23.84 -25.11 15.97
N SER A 554 -23.92 -24.54 17.18
CA SER A 554 -22.88 -23.64 17.71
C SER A 554 -21.49 -24.31 17.81
N GLN A 555 -21.45 -25.64 17.94
CA GLN A 555 -20.21 -26.41 17.96
C GLN A 555 -19.44 -26.35 16.63
N LEU A 556 -20.15 -26.09 15.52
CA LEU A 556 -19.57 -25.97 14.18
C LEU A 556 -19.01 -24.56 13.90
N MET A 557 -19.15 -23.62 14.84
CA MET A 557 -18.75 -22.22 14.66
C MET A 557 -17.68 -21.79 15.69
N PRO A 558 -16.48 -22.40 15.66
CA PRO A 558 -15.47 -22.13 16.67
C PRO A 558 -14.92 -20.70 16.57
N GLY A 559 -14.66 -20.13 17.76
CA GLY A 559 -13.87 -18.90 17.89
C GLY A 559 -12.43 -19.10 17.43
N THR A 560 -11.69 -18.00 17.27
CA THR A 560 -10.25 -18.03 17.00
C THR A 560 -9.44 -18.08 18.28
N GLY A 561 -8.29 -18.75 18.23
CA GLY A 561 -7.26 -18.62 19.27
C GLY A 561 -6.72 -17.19 19.39
N GLY A 562 -5.82 -16.95 20.35
CA GLY A 562 -5.25 -15.61 20.59
C GLY A 562 -6.04 -14.76 21.59
N THR A 563 -7.16 -15.27 22.11
CA THR A 563 -7.96 -14.63 23.16
C THR A 563 -7.92 -15.42 24.46
N LEU A 564 -8.16 -14.72 25.57
CA LEU A 564 -8.55 -15.26 26.86
C LEU A 564 -10.07 -15.12 26.98
N ARG A 565 -10.71 -16.10 27.62
CA ARG A 565 -12.15 -16.08 27.89
C ARG A 565 -12.37 -16.36 29.36
N TYR A 566 -13.12 -15.50 30.02
CA TYR A 566 -13.53 -15.69 31.39
C TYR A 566 -14.97 -15.20 31.56
N ARG A 567 -15.62 -15.66 32.64
CA ARG A 567 -16.97 -15.21 32.99
C ARG A 567 -16.87 -14.22 34.14
N THR A 568 -17.73 -13.22 34.10
CA THR A 568 -17.97 -12.26 35.18
C THR A 568 -19.47 -12.05 35.33
N SER A 569 -19.87 -11.31 36.35
CA SER A 569 -21.26 -10.86 36.53
C SER A 569 -21.28 -9.33 36.54
N ALA A 570 -22.14 -8.74 35.73
CA ALA A 570 -22.46 -7.32 35.79
C ALA A 570 -23.79 -7.17 36.53
N HIS A 571 -23.72 -6.81 37.82
CA HIS A 571 -24.82 -6.98 38.76
C HIS A 571 -25.30 -8.45 38.82
N HIS A 572 -26.44 -8.75 38.21
CA HIS A 572 -27.06 -10.08 38.14
C HIS A 572 -26.99 -10.71 36.74
N VAL A 573 -26.40 -10.02 35.76
CA VAL A 573 -26.30 -10.48 34.37
C VAL A 573 -24.98 -11.24 34.18
N PRO A 574 -25.01 -12.53 33.83
CA PRO A 574 -23.79 -13.26 33.47
C PRO A 574 -23.18 -12.67 32.19
N VAL A 575 -21.86 -12.45 32.19
CA VAL A 575 -21.13 -11.90 31.05
C VAL A 575 -19.93 -12.79 30.71
N GLU A 576 -19.79 -13.18 29.45
CA GLU A 576 -18.53 -13.72 28.94
C GLU A 576 -17.67 -12.56 28.42
N VAL A 577 -16.46 -12.42 28.95
CA VAL A 577 -15.49 -11.45 28.46
C VAL A 577 -14.45 -12.17 27.63
N VAL A 578 -14.29 -11.71 26.39
CA VAL A 578 -13.31 -12.21 25.42
C VAL A 578 -12.22 -11.16 25.27
N ALA A 579 -11.07 -11.36 25.91
CA ALA A 579 -9.95 -10.42 25.90
C ALA A 579 -8.84 -10.87 24.94
N PRO A 580 -8.20 -9.95 24.19
CA PRO A 580 -7.01 -10.31 23.40
C PRO A 580 -5.84 -10.68 24.33
N LYS A 581 -5.03 -11.69 23.96
CA LYS A 581 -3.82 -12.06 24.73
C LYS A 581 -2.71 -11.01 24.67
N ARG A 582 -2.76 -10.09 23.70
CA ARG A 582 -1.74 -9.06 23.45
C ARG A 582 -2.41 -7.78 22.97
N GLY A 583 -2.01 -6.65 23.54
CA GLY A 583 -2.49 -5.32 23.18
C GLY A 583 -3.87 -5.04 23.78
N ASP A 584 -3.87 -4.28 24.87
CA ASP A 584 -5.06 -3.58 25.35
C ASP A 584 -4.85 -2.09 25.03
N THR A 585 -5.79 -1.50 24.29
CA THR A 585 -5.75 -0.10 23.88
C THR A 585 -6.55 0.83 24.83
N GLY A 586 -6.99 0.30 25.97
CA GLY A 586 -7.66 1.06 27.03
C GLY A 586 -9.14 1.34 26.76
N GLY A 587 -9.81 0.44 26.02
CA GLY A 587 -11.24 0.53 25.72
C GLY A 587 -11.89 -0.86 25.71
N ALA A 588 -13.18 -0.94 25.38
CA ALA A 588 -13.92 -2.19 25.34
C ALA A 588 -15.06 -2.17 24.32
N ILE A 589 -15.50 -3.35 23.88
CA ILE A 589 -16.68 -3.53 23.02
C ILE A 589 -17.77 -4.23 23.85
N LEU A 590 -18.95 -3.63 23.98
CA LEU A 590 -20.16 -4.31 24.45
C LEU A 590 -20.88 -4.91 23.24
N TYR A 591 -20.88 -6.23 23.12
CA TYR A 591 -21.47 -6.96 21.99
C TYR A 591 -22.78 -7.64 22.38
N LEU A 592 -23.89 -7.18 21.81
CA LEU A 592 -25.23 -7.73 21.99
C LEU A 592 -25.54 -8.69 20.85
N HIS A 593 -25.73 -9.95 21.19
CA HIS A 593 -25.85 -11.02 20.19
C HIS A 593 -27.20 -11.01 19.45
N GLY A 594 -27.23 -11.51 18.22
CA GLY A 594 -28.47 -11.69 17.47
C GLY A 594 -29.30 -12.90 17.92
N GLY A 595 -30.35 -13.20 17.15
CA GLY A 595 -31.22 -14.36 17.39
C GLY A 595 -32.70 -14.03 17.60
N ALA A 596 -33.23 -13.03 16.89
CA ALA A 596 -34.64 -12.66 16.95
C ALA A 596 -35.18 -12.43 18.38
N PHE A 597 -34.32 -11.95 19.29
CA PHE A 597 -34.58 -11.75 20.74
C PHE A 597 -34.92 -13.01 21.54
N CYS A 598 -34.92 -14.19 20.92
CA CYS A 598 -35.39 -15.44 21.54
C CYS A 598 -34.35 -16.56 21.58
N LEU A 599 -33.26 -16.41 20.82
CA LEU A 599 -32.12 -17.33 20.81
C LEU A 599 -30.80 -16.55 20.75
N GLY A 600 -29.71 -17.29 20.81
CA GLY A 600 -28.36 -16.75 20.85
C GLY A 600 -27.74 -16.93 22.23
N GLY A 601 -26.66 -16.19 22.47
CA GLY A 601 -25.89 -16.27 23.71
C GLY A 601 -24.40 -16.12 23.42
N PRO A 602 -23.58 -15.88 24.45
CA PRO A 602 -22.15 -15.65 24.26
C PRO A 602 -21.44 -16.76 23.50
N HIS A 603 -21.83 -18.02 23.75
CA HIS A 603 -21.23 -19.19 23.13
C HIS A 603 -21.48 -19.29 21.62
N THR A 604 -22.68 -18.92 21.17
CA THR A 604 -23.09 -19.00 19.75
C THR A 604 -22.38 -17.95 18.88
N HIS A 605 -21.92 -16.86 19.48
CA HIS A 605 -21.29 -15.73 18.79
C HIS A 605 -19.76 -15.70 18.94
N ARG A 606 -19.14 -16.73 19.53
CA ARG A 606 -17.68 -16.81 19.72
C ARG A 606 -16.89 -16.65 18.43
N GLY A 607 -17.42 -17.11 17.30
CA GLY A 607 -16.83 -16.90 15.98
C GLY A 607 -16.59 -15.42 15.66
N VAL A 608 -17.53 -14.56 16.03
CA VAL A 608 -17.50 -13.10 15.83
C VAL A 608 -16.69 -12.42 16.93
N THR A 609 -17.03 -12.66 18.19
CA THR A 609 -16.51 -11.91 19.34
C THR A 609 -15.01 -12.13 19.54
N THR A 610 -14.51 -13.35 19.34
CA THR A 610 -13.06 -13.62 19.40
C THR A 610 -12.26 -12.94 18.29
N ARG A 611 -12.86 -12.73 17.11
CA ARG A 611 -12.21 -12.01 16.00
C ARG A 611 -12.23 -10.51 16.23
N LEU A 612 -13.36 -9.95 16.67
CA LEU A 612 -13.44 -8.55 17.06
C LEU A 612 -12.41 -8.24 18.15
N ALA A 613 -12.31 -9.07 19.19
CA ALA A 613 -11.33 -8.87 20.26
C ALA A 613 -9.88 -8.86 19.76
N ASN A 614 -9.52 -9.89 18.98
CA ASN A 614 -8.16 -10.04 18.42
C ASN A 614 -7.80 -8.94 17.41
N ASP A 615 -8.76 -8.53 16.59
CA ASP A 615 -8.48 -7.65 15.44
C ASP A 615 -8.56 -6.18 15.84
N ALA A 616 -9.40 -5.83 16.83
CA ALA A 616 -9.47 -4.49 17.40
C ALA A 616 -8.42 -4.27 18.51
N GLY A 617 -7.95 -5.33 19.17
CA GLY A 617 -7.12 -5.20 20.37
C GLY A 617 -7.91 -4.62 21.55
N LEU A 618 -9.18 -5.04 21.66
CA LEU A 618 -10.13 -4.58 22.69
C LEU A 618 -10.81 -5.80 23.34
N PRO A 619 -10.98 -5.84 24.67
CA PRO A 619 -11.86 -6.82 25.28
C PRO A 619 -13.31 -6.67 24.80
N VAL A 620 -13.97 -7.79 24.54
CA VAL A 620 -15.38 -7.85 24.11
C VAL A 620 -16.22 -8.45 25.25
N TRP A 621 -17.14 -7.65 25.77
CA TRP A 621 -18.12 -8.01 26.78
C TRP A 621 -19.38 -8.51 26.11
N VAL A 622 -19.77 -9.76 26.40
CA VAL A 622 -20.93 -10.40 25.78
C VAL A 622 -21.88 -10.85 26.88
N PRO A 623 -22.95 -10.07 27.17
CA PRO A 623 -23.92 -10.44 28.17
C PRO A 623 -24.78 -11.63 27.69
N ASP A 624 -25.06 -12.54 28.62
CA ASP A 624 -26.07 -13.59 28.48
C ASP A 624 -27.41 -13.02 28.94
N TYR A 625 -27.90 -12.02 28.21
CA TYR A 625 -29.09 -11.25 28.58
C TYR A 625 -30.36 -12.09 28.46
N ARG A 626 -31.39 -11.71 29.22
CA ARG A 626 -32.67 -12.43 29.28
C ARG A 626 -33.39 -12.43 27.93
N LEU A 627 -33.87 -13.61 27.52
CA LEU A 627 -34.49 -13.83 26.22
C LEU A 627 -36.01 -13.95 26.29
N ALA A 628 -36.67 -13.51 25.22
CA ALA A 628 -38.09 -13.75 24.99
C ALA A 628 -38.34 -15.22 24.55
N PRO A 629 -39.55 -15.77 24.75
CA PRO A 629 -40.74 -15.15 25.34
C PRO A 629 -40.77 -15.08 26.86
N GLU A 630 -39.86 -15.74 27.57
CA GLU A 630 -39.87 -15.81 29.04
C GLU A 630 -39.64 -14.44 29.68
N HIS A 631 -38.85 -13.59 29.02
CA HIS A 631 -38.55 -12.23 29.44
C HIS A 631 -38.77 -11.26 28.26
N PRO A 632 -40.00 -10.78 28.04
CA PRO A 632 -40.27 -9.77 27.01
C PRO A 632 -39.59 -8.44 27.34
N SER A 633 -39.57 -7.53 26.36
CA SER A 633 -39.08 -6.16 26.48
C SER A 633 -39.74 -5.43 27.65
N PRO A 634 -39.00 -4.65 28.47
CA PRO A 634 -37.63 -4.19 28.23
C PRO A 634 -36.51 -5.06 28.84
N ALA A 635 -36.76 -6.29 29.28
CA ALA A 635 -35.79 -7.08 30.07
C ALA A 635 -34.36 -7.16 29.47
N ALA A 636 -34.24 -7.43 28.16
CA ALA A 636 -32.95 -7.47 27.48
C ALA A 636 -32.22 -6.11 27.43
N LEU A 637 -32.98 -5.02 27.34
CA LEU A 637 -32.43 -3.65 27.34
C LEU A 637 -31.96 -3.27 28.74
N ASP A 638 -32.72 -3.62 29.77
CA ASP A 638 -32.33 -3.42 31.17
C ASP A 638 -31.02 -4.16 31.49
N ASP A 639 -30.87 -5.39 31.00
CA ASP A 639 -29.64 -6.17 31.17
C ASP A 639 -28.45 -5.51 30.43
N ALA A 640 -28.68 -4.98 29.23
CA ALA A 640 -27.65 -4.28 28.46
C ALA A 640 -27.21 -2.97 29.15
N LEU A 641 -28.15 -2.23 29.74
CA LEU A 641 -27.88 -1.03 30.55
C LEU A 641 -27.08 -1.38 31.81
N ALA A 642 -27.48 -2.42 32.54
CA ALA A 642 -26.76 -2.89 33.72
C ALA A 642 -25.30 -3.28 33.40
N VAL A 643 -25.07 -3.89 32.24
CA VAL A 643 -23.72 -4.26 31.79
C VAL A 643 -22.91 -3.01 31.40
N TYR A 644 -23.53 -2.04 30.73
CA TYR A 644 -22.89 -0.76 30.43
C TYR A 644 -22.48 -0.03 31.72
N ASP A 645 -23.39 0.09 32.69
CA ASP A 645 -23.14 0.73 33.97
C ASP A 645 -22.01 0.03 34.74
N ALA A 646 -21.95 -1.31 34.70
CA ALA A 646 -20.84 -2.07 35.28
C ALA A 646 -19.51 -1.81 34.57
N MET A 647 -19.49 -1.69 33.24
CA MET A 647 -18.27 -1.32 32.49
C MET A 647 -17.79 0.09 32.87
N ARG A 648 -18.72 1.05 33.06
CA ARG A 648 -18.42 2.40 33.52
C ARG A 648 -17.84 2.39 34.93
N ALA A 649 -18.42 1.61 35.84
CA ALA A 649 -17.93 1.43 37.20
C ALA A 649 -16.53 0.79 37.25
N GLN A 650 -16.16 -0.02 36.26
CA GLN A 650 -14.81 -0.58 36.10
C GLN A 650 -13.81 0.37 35.43
N GLY A 651 -14.20 1.63 35.21
CA GLY A 651 -13.31 2.68 34.72
C GLY A 651 -13.26 2.84 33.20
N HIS A 652 -14.08 2.13 32.43
CA HIS A 652 -14.18 2.37 30.99
C HIS A 652 -14.91 3.70 30.73
N ALA A 653 -14.20 4.70 30.20
CA ALA A 653 -14.79 5.99 29.80
C ALA A 653 -15.80 5.80 28.63
N PRO A 654 -16.86 6.64 28.48
CA PRO A 654 -17.86 6.44 27.42
C PRO A 654 -17.24 6.47 26.02
N HIS A 655 -16.37 7.44 25.76
CA HIS A 655 -15.59 7.58 24.52
C HIS A 655 -14.56 6.45 24.29
N ARG A 656 -14.47 5.47 25.20
CA ARG A 656 -13.64 4.26 25.10
C ARG A 656 -14.48 2.98 25.01
N ILE A 657 -15.81 3.08 25.04
CA ILE A 657 -16.74 1.95 24.89
C ILE A 657 -17.33 1.98 23.48
N VAL A 658 -17.28 0.85 22.78
CA VAL A 658 -17.99 0.65 21.51
C VAL A 658 -19.19 -0.26 21.76
N ILE A 659 -20.37 0.13 21.28
CA ILE A 659 -21.58 -0.68 21.37
C ILE A 659 -21.77 -1.40 20.03
N ALA A 660 -21.94 -2.71 20.05
CA ALA A 660 -22.01 -3.55 18.87
C ALA A 660 -23.13 -4.58 18.95
N GLY A 661 -23.68 -4.99 17.81
CA GLY A 661 -24.60 -6.12 17.76
C GLY A 661 -25.05 -6.50 16.36
N ASP A 662 -25.57 -7.71 16.22
CA ASP A 662 -26.09 -8.26 14.97
C ASP A 662 -27.59 -8.55 15.02
N SER A 663 -28.31 -8.34 13.92
CA SER A 663 -29.73 -8.65 13.80
C SER A 663 -30.55 -7.99 14.92
N ALA A 664 -31.26 -8.78 15.72
CA ALA A 664 -31.95 -8.34 16.94
C ALA A 664 -31.02 -7.67 17.98
N GLY A 665 -29.79 -8.16 18.14
CA GLY A 665 -28.78 -7.54 18.99
C GLY A 665 -28.30 -6.19 18.44
N GLY A 666 -28.31 -6.01 17.12
CA GLY A 666 -28.08 -4.72 16.47
C GLY A 666 -29.20 -3.71 16.78
N ALA A 667 -30.46 -4.18 16.81
CA ALA A 667 -31.59 -3.38 17.27
C ALA A 667 -31.42 -2.96 18.74
N LEU A 668 -31.03 -3.91 19.59
CA LEU A 668 -30.80 -3.69 21.02
C LEU A 668 -29.63 -2.74 21.28
N ALA A 669 -28.57 -2.82 20.48
CA ALA A 669 -27.42 -1.91 20.53
C ALA A 669 -27.82 -0.47 20.21
N LEU A 670 -28.67 -0.28 19.21
CA LEU A 670 -29.21 1.03 18.87
C LEU A 670 -30.18 1.55 19.96
N ALA A 671 -31.05 0.69 20.50
CA ALA A 671 -31.93 1.03 21.62
C ALA A 671 -31.14 1.42 22.88
N LEU A 672 -30.05 0.71 23.19
CA LEU A 672 -29.15 1.04 24.29
C LEU A 672 -28.53 2.43 24.11
N ALA A 673 -28.04 2.74 22.91
CA ALA A 673 -27.45 4.06 22.65
C ALA A 673 -28.48 5.20 22.78
N ILE A 674 -29.72 4.98 22.33
CA ILE A 674 -30.82 5.92 22.50
C ILE A 674 -31.13 6.11 23.99
N ALA A 675 -31.27 5.03 24.75
CA ALA A 675 -31.55 5.07 26.18
C ALA A 675 -30.45 5.78 26.98
N LEU A 676 -29.18 5.54 26.64
CA LEU A 676 -28.04 6.23 27.27
C LEU A 676 -28.09 7.74 27.01
N ARG A 677 -28.35 8.15 25.76
CA ARG A 677 -28.53 9.57 25.44
C ARG A 677 -29.70 10.19 26.21
N GLU A 678 -30.83 9.50 26.31
CA GLU A 678 -32.00 9.97 27.05
C GLU A 678 -31.74 10.09 28.56
N ARG A 679 -30.81 9.27 29.10
CA ARG A 679 -30.28 9.41 30.47
C ARG A 679 -29.30 10.58 30.64
N GLY A 680 -28.94 11.28 29.56
CA GLY A 680 -27.93 12.33 29.58
C GLY A 680 -26.48 11.82 29.65
N GLU A 681 -26.26 10.53 29.37
CA GLU A 681 -24.91 9.96 29.35
C GLU A 681 -24.10 10.45 28.14
N PRO A 682 -22.78 10.67 28.29
CA PRO A 682 -21.92 10.97 27.16
C PRO A 682 -21.94 9.84 26.13
N ALA A 683 -21.87 10.19 24.85
CA ALA A 683 -21.91 9.22 23.77
C ALA A 683 -20.76 8.20 23.87
N ALA A 684 -21.08 6.95 23.53
CA ALA A 684 -20.10 5.89 23.33
C ALA A 684 -19.10 6.28 22.21
N ALA A 685 -17.98 5.57 22.08
CA ALA A 685 -17.01 5.81 21.02
C ALA A 685 -17.60 5.60 19.60
N ALA A 686 -18.43 4.57 19.45
CA ALA A 686 -19.02 4.17 18.17
C ALA A 686 -20.15 3.16 18.31
N LEU A 687 -20.96 3.03 17.26
CA LEU A 687 -21.91 1.92 17.05
C LEU A 687 -21.46 1.01 15.90
N LEU A 688 -21.51 -0.30 16.13
CA LEU A 688 -21.22 -1.34 15.14
C LEU A 688 -22.46 -2.23 14.93
N LEU A 689 -23.17 -2.04 13.83
CA LEU A 689 -24.45 -2.68 13.59
C LEU A 689 -24.36 -3.64 12.40
N ILE A 690 -24.69 -4.91 12.61
CA ILE A 690 -24.69 -5.94 11.55
C ILE A 690 -26.13 -6.32 11.24
N SER A 691 -26.58 -6.08 10.01
CA SER A 691 -27.91 -6.46 9.53
C SER A 691 -29.05 -6.15 10.53
N PRO A 692 -29.11 -4.93 11.12
CA PRO A 692 -29.97 -4.66 12.26
C PRO A 692 -31.46 -4.76 11.89
N VAL A 693 -32.29 -5.31 12.78
CA VAL A 693 -33.75 -5.23 12.68
C VAL A 693 -34.18 -3.87 13.24
N THR A 694 -34.64 -2.95 12.41
CA THR A 694 -34.90 -1.56 12.84
C THR A 694 -36.35 -1.15 12.70
N ASP A 695 -37.12 -1.88 11.90
CA ASP A 695 -38.54 -1.67 11.68
C ASP A 695 -39.37 -2.78 12.35
N PRO A 696 -40.06 -2.50 13.49
CA PRO A 696 -40.91 -3.49 14.15
C PRO A 696 -42.13 -3.89 13.32
N ALA A 697 -42.55 -3.08 12.36
CA ALA A 697 -43.63 -3.40 11.43
C ALA A 697 -43.17 -4.29 10.27
N LEU A 698 -41.85 -4.52 10.13
CA LEU A 698 -41.26 -5.32 9.06
C LEU A 698 -41.69 -4.82 7.66
N GLY A 699 -41.76 -3.49 7.49
CA GLY A 699 -42.21 -2.82 6.27
C GLY A 699 -41.13 -2.65 5.19
N GLY A 700 -39.89 -3.06 5.45
CA GLY A 700 -38.78 -2.93 4.51
C GLY A 700 -39.03 -3.64 3.17
N ALA A 701 -38.79 -2.96 2.04
CA ALA A 701 -39.08 -3.48 0.70
C ALA A 701 -38.35 -4.80 0.38
N THR A 702 -37.13 -4.97 0.91
CA THR A 702 -36.31 -6.18 0.72
C THR A 702 -36.87 -7.40 1.42
N LEU A 703 -37.77 -7.23 2.40
CA LEU A 703 -38.41 -8.35 3.07
C LEU A 703 -39.27 -9.18 2.11
N ALA A 704 -39.92 -8.50 1.17
CA ALA A 704 -40.67 -9.12 0.09
C ALA A 704 -39.76 -9.50 -1.08
N SER A 705 -38.97 -8.56 -1.60
CA SER A 705 -38.22 -8.76 -2.85
C SER A 705 -37.04 -9.73 -2.74
N ARG A 706 -36.47 -9.91 -1.53
CA ARG A 706 -35.32 -10.82 -1.28
C ARG A 706 -35.71 -12.10 -0.54
N ARG A 707 -37.01 -12.40 -0.40
CA ARG A 707 -37.52 -13.59 0.34
C ARG A 707 -36.90 -14.91 -0.14
N GLY A 708 -36.65 -15.04 -1.44
CA GLY A 708 -36.03 -16.22 -2.05
C GLY A 708 -34.50 -16.27 -1.88
N ASP A 709 -33.85 -15.11 -1.80
CA ASP A 709 -32.39 -14.99 -1.83
C ASP A 709 -31.74 -15.35 -0.50
N ASP A 710 -32.36 -14.94 0.61
CA ASP A 710 -31.86 -15.17 1.96
C ASP A 710 -31.96 -16.65 2.34
N PRO A 711 -30.84 -17.35 2.58
CA PRO A 711 -30.82 -18.74 2.95
C PRO A 711 -31.04 -18.97 4.45
N MET A 712 -30.99 -17.93 5.29
CA MET A 712 -30.97 -18.08 6.74
C MET A 712 -32.29 -17.65 7.38
N ILE A 713 -32.82 -16.48 7.03
CA ILE A 713 -33.99 -15.92 7.71
C ILE A 713 -35.23 -15.83 6.80
N ARG A 714 -36.40 -15.76 7.44
CA ARG A 714 -37.70 -15.63 6.78
C ARG A 714 -38.62 -14.74 7.61
N ARG A 715 -39.52 -14.01 6.93
CA ARG A 715 -40.49 -13.09 7.55
C ARG A 715 -41.21 -13.70 8.76
N GLY A 716 -41.77 -14.90 8.63
CA GLY A 716 -42.49 -15.55 9.73
C GLY A 716 -41.64 -15.82 10.99
N TRP A 717 -40.31 -15.96 10.85
CA TRP A 717 -39.44 -16.09 12.03
C TRP A 717 -39.22 -14.74 12.71
N LEU A 718 -39.01 -13.66 11.94
CA LEU A 718 -38.91 -12.30 12.48
C LEU A 718 -40.21 -11.89 13.19
N GLU A 719 -41.37 -12.16 12.59
CA GLU A 719 -42.70 -11.90 13.19
C GLU A 719 -42.89 -12.67 14.50
N GLN A 720 -42.45 -13.93 14.55
CA GLN A 720 -42.49 -14.71 15.79
C GLN A 720 -41.60 -14.10 16.88
N GLY A 721 -40.36 -13.75 16.53
CA GLY A 721 -39.40 -13.13 17.47
C GLY A 721 -39.88 -11.79 18.00
N LEU A 722 -40.36 -10.90 17.13
CA LEU A 722 -40.90 -9.59 17.53
C LEU A 722 -42.15 -9.71 18.40
N ARG A 723 -43.07 -10.63 18.08
CA ARG A 723 -44.25 -10.88 18.95
C ARG A 723 -43.84 -11.36 20.34
N TRP A 724 -42.87 -12.27 20.42
CA TRP A 724 -42.35 -12.72 21.71
C TRP A 724 -41.61 -11.61 22.45
N TYR A 725 -40.84 -10.79 21.73
CA TYR A 725 -40.10 -9.68 22.32
C TYR A 725 -41.02 -8.59 22.87
N HIS A 726 -42.08 -8.21 22.16
CA HIS A 726 -43.01 -7.18 22.64
C HIS A 726 -43.98 -7.69 23.72
N GLY A 727 -44.25 -8.99 23.76
CA GLY A 727 -45.24 -9.59 24.66
C GLY A 727 -46.69 -9.41 24.18
N ALA A 728 -47.61 -10.19 24.74
CA ALA A 728 -49.03 -10.12 24.38
C ALA A 728 -49.67 -8.80 24.88
N GLY A 729 -50.31 -8.06 23.98
CA GLY A 729 -51.07 -6.82 24.31
C GLY A 729 -50.26 -5.52 24.31
N SER A 730 -48.97 -5.56 23.96
CA SER A 730 -48.11 -4.37 23.87
C SER A 730 -48.22 -3.71 22.49
N VAL A 731 -48.50 -2.40 22.45
CA VAL A 731 -48.32 -1.57 21.25
C VAL A 731 -46.81 -1.48 21.02
N ALA A 732 -46.35 -1.82 19.82
CA ALA A 732 -44.92 -1.76 19.49
C ALA A 732 -44.33 -0.43 19.97
N ALA A 733 -43.37 -0.50 20.89
CA ALA A 733 -42.59 0.67 21.30
C ALA A 733 -42.02 1.34 20.04
N ARG A 734 -41.96 2.68 20.01
CA ARG A 734 -41.43 3.45 18.87
C ARG A 734 -40.14 2.79 18.38
N GLY A 735 -40.13 2.36 17.12
CA GLY A 735 -38.98 1.65 16.57
C GLY A 735 -37.79 2.61 16.50
N PRO A 736 -36.55 2.10 16.43
CA PRO A 736 -35.37 2.96 16.28
C PRO A 736 -35.41 3.90 15.07
N LEU A 737 -36.19 3.57 14.02
CA LEU A 737 -36.41 4.45 12.87
C LEU A 737 -37.39 5.60 13.14
N ASP A 738 -38.20 5.52 14.19
CA ASP A 738 -39.21 6.53 14.55
C ASP A 738 -38.68 7.52 15.60
N THR A 739 -37.44 7.34 16.06
CA THR A 739 -36.79 8.15 17.09
C THR A 739 -35.73 9.06 16.46
N ASP A 740 -35.63 10.30 16.94
CA ASP A 740 -34.53 11.21 16.57
C ASP A 740 -33.19 10.59 16.95
N LEU A 741 -32.22 10.56 16.04
CA LEU A 741 -30.89 9.97 16.27
C LEU A 741 -29.81 11.02 16.62
N ARG A 742 -30.15 12.32 16.65
CA ARG A 742 -29.19 13.38 17.01
C ARG A 742 -28.50 13.07 18.34
N GLY A 743 -27.19 13.32 18.39
CA GLY A 743 -26.35 13.06 19.56
C GLY A 743 -25.89 11.61 19.73
N LEU A 744 -26.33 10.68 18.88
CA LEU A 744 -25.78 9.33 18.86
C LEU A 744 -24.34 9.31 18.30
N PRO A 745 -23.51 8.34 18.71
CA PRO A 745 -22.14 8.24 18.24
C PRO A 745 -22.05 7.84 16.75
N PRO A 746 -20.90 8.07 16.11
CA PRO A 746 -20.68 7.64 14.73
C PRO A 746 -20.87 6.12 14.59
N MET A 747 -21.50 5.70 13.50
CA MET A 747 -21.89 4.31 13.32
C MET A 747 -21.37 3.68 12.03
N LEU A 748 -21.06 2.39 12.09
CA LEU A 748 -20.78 1.53 10.94
C LEU A 748 -21.84 0.43 10.88
N VAL A 749 -22.62 0.44 9.80
CA VAL A 749 -23.66 -0.53 9.47
C VAL A 749 -23.15 -1.45 8.36
N GLN A 750 -23.24 -2.77 8.55
CA GLN A 750 -22.92 -3.76 7.51
C GLN A 750 -24.11 -4.65 7.20
N ALA A 751 -24.38 -4.90 5.92
CA ALA A 751 -25.44 -5.77 5.44
C ALA A 751 -24.99 -6.57 4.21
N GLY A 752 -25.66 -7.68 3.90
CA GLY A 752 -25.52 -8.40 2.63
C GLY A 752 -26.50 -7.88 1.57
N ASP A 753 -26.14 -7.94 0.30
CA ASP A 753 -27.05 -7.54 -0.80
C ASP A 753 -28.23 -8.52 -1.04
N GLN A 754 -28.13 -9.74 -0.50
CA GLN A 754 -29.07 -10.84 -0.67
C GLN A 754 -29.77 -11.21 0.65
N GLU A 755 -29.90 -10.23 1.56
CA GLU A 755 -30.63 -10.41 2.81
C GLU A 755 -31.97 -9.68 2.82
N VAL A 756 -32.93 -10.20 3.59
CA VAL A 756 -34.27 -9.60 3.69
C VAL A 756 -34.30 -8.27 4.46
N LEU A 757 -33.32 -8.01 5.34
CA LEU A 757 -33.22 -6.79 6.17
C LEU A 757 -32.30 -5.72 5.56
N LEU A 758 -31.94 -5.84 4.29
CA LEU A 758 -31.10 -4.82 3.63
C LEU A 758 -31.77 -3.43 3.65
N SER A 759 -33.09 -3.37 3.44
CA SER A 759 -33.86 -2.13 3.47
C SER A 759 -33.82 -1.45 4.84
N ASP A 760 -33.81 -2.21 5.93
CA ASP A 760 -33.67 -1.69 7.29
C ASP A 760 -32.32 -0.98 7.47
N ALA A 761 -31.23 -1.64 7.09
CA ALA A 761 -29.89 -1.06 7.16
C ALA A 761 -29.77 0.23 6.32
N GLN A 762 -30.35 0.25 5.12
CA GLN A 762 -30.37 1.43 4.25
C GLN A 762 -31.22 2.57 4.82
N ARG A 763 -32.40 2.27 5.36
CA ARG A 763 -33.29 3.25 6.01
C ARG A 763 -32.64 3.85 7.24
N LEU A 764 -31.99 3.03 8.07
CA LEU A 764 -31.23 3.51 9.24
C LEU A 764 -30.11 4.46 8.83
N ALA A 765 -29.33 4.11 7.80
CA ALA A 765 -28.24 4.96 7.34
C ALA A 765 -28.73 6.32 6.81
N ARG A 766 -29.85 6.33 6.06
CA ARG A 766 -30.51 7.56 5.62
C ARG A 766 -31.07 8.38 6.79
N HIS A 767 -31.68 7.73 7.77
CA HIS A 767 -32.22 8.40 8.94
C HIS A 767 -31.11 9.02 9.81
N ALA A 768 -30.01 8.30 10.02
CA ALA A 768 -28.81 8.84 10.67
C ALA A 768 -28.26 10.05 9.93
N GLN A 769 -28.21 9.99 8.58
CA GLN A 769 -27.82 11.13 7.74
C GLN A 769 -28.72 12.35 7.95
N ALA A 770 -30.04 12.14 7.90
CA ALA A 770 -31.02 13.21 8.09
C ALA A 770 -30.92 13.84 9.49
N CYS A 771 -30.51 13.04 10.49
CA CYS A 771 -30.23 13.50 11.85
C CYS A 771 -28.81 14.08 12.03
N GLY A 772 -27.97 14.15 10.99
CA GLY A 772 -26.60 14.65 11.09
C GLY A 772 -25.61 13.73 11.83
N VAL A 773 -25.94 12.45 12.00
CA VAL A 773 -25.07 11.46 12.64
C VAL A 773 -24.17 10.81 11.59
N PRO A 774 -22.83 10.81 11.76
CA PRO A 774 -21.93 10.16 10.83
C PRO A 774 -22.22 8.65 10.74
N CYS A 775 -22.58 8.17 9.55
CA CYS A 775 -22.93 6.78 9.32
C CYS A 775 -22.17 6.22 8.12
N LYS A 776 -21.42 5.14 8.31
CA LYS A 776 -20.84 4.36 7.22
C LYS A 776 -21.70 3.13 6.98
N LEU A 777 -22.19 2.94 5.75
CA LEU A 777 -22.94 1.74 5.34
C LEU A 777 -22.08 0.92 4.37
N GLU A 778 -21.82 -0.35 4.68
CA GLU A 778 -21.20 -1.29 3.75
C GLU A 778 -22.18 -2.42 3.39
N ILE A 779 -22.58 -2.47 2.13
CA ILE A 779 -23.37 -3.58 1.57
C ILE A 779 -22.39 -4.57 0.93
N HIS A 780 -22.44 -5.83 1.34
CA HIS A 780 -21.55 -6.87 0.82
C HIS A 780 -22.25 -7.68 -0.28
N ALA A 781 -21.70 -7.64 -1.49
CA ALA A 781 -22.24 -8.34 -2.63
C ALA A 781 -22.15 -9.88 -2.47
N ALA A 782 -23.16 -10.58 -2.98
CA ALA A 782 -23.36 -12.02 -2.86
C ALA A 782 -23.37 -12.56 -1.41
N ARG A 783 -23.84 -11.75 -0.46
CA ARG A 783 -23.91 -12.11 0.98
C ARG A 783 -25.30 -11.98 1.54
N TRP A 784 -25.59 -12.84 2.52
CA TRP A 784 -26.89 -12.96 3.18
C TRP A 784 -26.84 -12.43 4.61
N HIS A 785 -27.99 -12.49 5.30
CA HIS A 785 -28.15 -12.01 6.68
C HIS A 785 -27.07 -12.55 7.61
N VAL A 786 -26.37 -11.64 8.30
CA VAL A 786 -25.30 -11.95 9.28
C VAL A 786 -24.32 -13.04 8.79
N PHE A 787 -23.88 -12.94 7.54
CA PHE A 787 -22.85 -13.84 6.99
C PHE A 787 -21.54 -13.80 7.82
N HIS A 788 -21.34 -12.77 8.65
CA HIS A 788 -20.26 -12.59 9.62
C HIS A 788 -20.08 -13.79 10.56
N LEU A 789 -21.17 -14.46 10.93
CA LEU A 789 -21.14 -15.68 11.75
C LEU A 789 -20.30 -16.79 11.08
N GLN A 790 -20.21 -16.78 9.75
CA GLN A 790 -19.47 -17.77 8.97
C GLN A 790 -17.99 -17.41 8.77
N ALA A 791 -17.41 -16.55 9.60
CA ALA A 791 -16.01 -16.14 9.53
C ALA A 791 -14.97 -17.25 9.79
N PHE A 792 -15.40 -18.45 10.16
CA PHE A 792 -14.53 -19.63 10.10
C PHE A 792 -14.32 -20.10 8.65
N TYR A 793 -15.38 -20.11 7.86
CA TYR A 793 -15.40 -20.66 6.50
C TYR A 793 -15.18 -19.60 5.41
N LEU A 794 -15.71 -18.40 5.60
CA LEU A 794 -15.71 -17.34 4.59
C LEU A 794 -14.63 -16.30 4.88
N ARG A 795 -13.83 -16.01 3.86
CA ARG A 795 -12.87 -14.91 3.89
C ARG A 795 -13.56 -13.56 3.93
N SER A 796 -14.62 -13.36 3.16
CA SER A 796 -15.40 -12.12 3.18
C SER A 796 -15.98 -11.79 4.55
N ALA A 797 -16.49 -12.79 5.29
CA ALA A 797 -16.96 -12.61 6.67
C ALA A 797 -15.83 -12.14 7.59
N ARG A 798 -14.62 -12.72 7.46
CA ARG A 798 -13.44 -12.25 8.20
C ARG A 798 -13.00 -10.84 7.80
N ASP A 799 -13.06 -10.51 6.51
CA ASP A 799 -12.68 -9.20 5.99
C ASP A 799 -13.70 -8.13 6.46
N ALA A 800 -14.99 -8.46 6.53
CA ALA A 800 -16.06 -7.60 7.08
C ALA A 800 -15.88 -7.33 8.59
N LEU A 801 -15.67 -8.39 9.40
CA LEU A 801 -15.37 -8.27 10.83
C LEU A 801 -14.11 -7.46 11.11
N ARG A 802 -13.07 -7.60 10.26
CA ARG A 802 -11.87 -6.76 10.35
C ARG A 802 -12.14 -5.28 10.15
N THR A 803 -13.13 -4.95 9.31
CA THR A 803 -13.52 -3.57 9.07
C THR A 803 -14.23 -2.98 10.29
N LEU A 804 -15.15 -3.74 10.91
CA LEU A 804 -15.78 -3.38 12.17
C LEU A 804 -14.75 -3.18 13.29
N ALA A 805 -13.81 -4.10 13.42
CA ALA A 805 -12.72 -4.03 14.40
C ALA A 805 -11.81 -2.82 14.18
N GLY A 806 -11.47 -2.51 12.93
CA GLY A 806 -10.68 -1.34 12.56
C GLY A 806 -11.39 -0.03 12.93
N PHE A 807 -12.68 0.08 12.61
CA PHE A 807 -13.50 1.24 12.97
C PHE A 807 -13.59 1.42 14.49
N ALA A 808 -13.77 0.34 15.26
CA ALA A 808 -13.75 0.39 16.72
C ALA A 808 -12.41 0.91 17.26
N ALA A 809 -11.29 0.33 16.81
CA ALA A 809 -9.97 0.70 17.29
C ALA A 809 -9.61 2.15 16.96
N GLU A 810 -9.98 2.63 15.77
CA GLU A 810 -9.79 4.01 15.35
C GLU A 810 -10.58 4.97 16.27
N ARG A 811 -11.86 4.70 16.49
CA ARG A 811 -12.75 5.56 17.29
C ARG A 811 -12.35 5.63 18.76
N VAL A 812 -11.84 4.53 19.31
CA VAL A 812 -11.30 4.49 20.68
C VAL A 812 -9.96 5.23 20.80
N ALA A 813 -9.19 5.34 19.71
CA ALA A 813 -7.89 6.01 19.71
C ALA A 813 -7.97 7.55 19.60
N VAL A 814 -9.09 8.09 19.10
CA VAL A 814 -9.32 9.55 19.05
C VAL A 814 -9.37 10.11 20.47
N ARG A 815 -8.51 11.09 20.75
CA ARG A 815 -8.42 11.79 22.04
C ARG A 815 -9.27 13.04 22.04
#